data_AF-A0AA89C559-F1
#
_entry.id   AF-A0AA89C559-F1
#
_cell.length_a   1.000
_cell.length_b   1.000
_cell.length_c   1.000
_cell.angle_alpha   90.00
_cell.angle_beta   90.00
_cell.angle_gamma   90.00
#
_symmetry.space_group_name_H-M   'P 1'
#
loop_
_entity.id
_entity.type
_entity.pdbx_description
1 polymer ?
#
loop_
_entity_poly.entity_id
_entity_poly.type
_entity_poly.pdbx_seq_one_letter_code
_entity_poly.pdbx_strand_id
1 'polypeptide(L)'
;MMSIFMILLSFGSANETPEQRLNYGILFEPAGKLYLGQEYWIHTFEIPLPKKISLQRPLTCHANYCKYAQHVLKMLNALHMQMMSQVNSTVHQIHSLLPQTHLPKPDKFIGSSRSKRGLFDFVGKISKSLFGTATSDEVATIRRHMQLLNRNNAKIAKAMAIQEQHLSSIISNVNERFDNVMNAVQENHQDTVALTSLLHTSIDAMEHEFAILESLILKQTNASAQLQNALEHVKLSVHELLKGKLSPFLITPQNIRSSLHQVQSIIDSKFPKFHIIHKDPLYYFSYGEFLYSRVHSNLYLSLKIPISPFQLPLSVYSVYSFPVPVNASSSHATKLMDTPTYFAHTSDNQHFTTLTSSQLSKCNGQDSDTKFCSFHLSLTSSASPTCISAIFYKNKALVHNLCDFRFIIDEIKPAIIELSTLNTLMYRTDMIALDCPSGQRIIKGCSFCVMQIPCLCSLTSGNLFLPPKVGSCTNNSDTVTVLHPVNLALIQEFFDPRFHKAIFGDTSFRELRDINFPSFNIFNHSFSQYLANDKQHHLSMKKMAKLAKRDETVFKSLAESMLAGQIDFSTSSFPDTDGLIALVGTSLAFLCIIYCIWSYFKIRKLTTLLALTHVTNPSHAFPTLHPDLSLMYTKAPEVDEKVTIFENIYTSFTTPWPYVTLSVFTTLFICFYAHKLWKKFKSTHKTTLHIELTTGTECILLQLATLPLCPDNWVIQPPQDIHNINIHRTYLLWATVTLETSEFAIQNVHTNKQLNIPTSFNISVIKAYRLRRLLRQPYTAYFLLSHHRYFRLLQ
;
A
#
# COMPACT_ATOMS: atom_id res chain seq x y z
N MET A 1 12.85 43.46 26.24
CA MET A 1 11.81 42.42 26.12
C MET A 1 11.55 41.94 24.69
N MET A 2 11.77 42.74 23.63
CA MET A 2 11.62 42.27 22.23
C MET A 2 12.62 41.18 21.79
N SER A 3 13.86 41.20 22.26
CA SER A 3 14.92 40.30 21.76
C SER A 3 14.70 38.80 22.04
N ILE A 4 13.87 38.46 23.03
CA ILE A 4 13.58 37.05 23.38
C ILE A 4 12.58 36.43 22.40
N PHE A 5 11.76 37.24 21.70
CA PHE A 5 10.72 36.75 20.81
C PHE A 5 11.24 36.28 19.44
N MET A 6 12.41 36.76 18.99
CA MET A 6 13.04 36.28 17.74
C MET A 6 13.63 34.87 17.85
N ILE A 7 14.06 34.46 19.04
CA ILE A 7 14.75 33.16 19.25
C ILE A 7 13.75 31.97 19.20
N LEU A 8 12.45 32.23 19.32
CA LEU A 8 11.39 31.20 19.26
C LEU A 8 10.78 30.98 17.86
N LEU A 9 11.17 31.76 16.85
CA LEU A 9 10.70 31.60 15.46
C LEU A 9 11.67 30.82 14.57
N SER A 10 12.79 30.33 15.10
CA SER A 10 13.75 29.49 14.38
C SER A 10 13.49 27.97 14.50
N PHE A 11 12.24 27.55 14.76
CA PHE A 11 11.77 26.21 14.39
C PHE A 11 11.44 26.15 12.88
N GLY A 12 12.40 26.58 12.05
CA GLY A 12 12.39 26.20 10.64
C GLY A 12 12.54 24.69 10.54
N SER A 13 11.89 24.07 9.55
CA SER A 13 12.04 22.64 9.28
C SER A 13 13.52 22.29 9.24
N ALA A 14 13.94 21.34 10.08
CA ALA A 14 15.29 20.81 10.01
C ALA A 14 15.40 20.10 8.66
N ASN A 15 15.96 20.79 7.65
CA ASN A 15 16.19 20.23 6.33
C ASN A 15 16.98 18.94 6.49
N GLU A 16 16.31 17.80 6.31
CA GLU A 16 16.94 16.49 6.32
C GLU A 16 18.05 16.52 5.25
N THR A 17 19.25 16.05 5.59
CA THR A 17 20.34 16.03 4.62
C THR A 17 20.14 14.88 3.63
N PRO A 18 20.40 15.08 2.32
CA PRO A 18 20.26 14.01 1.34
C PRO A 18 21.18 12.83 1.66
N GLU A 19 20.60 11.63 1.65
CA GLU A 19 21.29 10.38 1.98
C GLU A 19 22.01 9.87 0.72
N GLN A 20 23.31 10.17 0.63
CA GLN A 20 24.13 9.85 -0.53
C GLN A 20 24.62 8.39 -0.47
N ARG A 21 24.49 7.65 -1.57
CA ARG A 21 24.94 6.26 -1.74
C ARG A 21 25.68 6.10 -3.08
N LEU A 22 26.57 7.05 -3.35
CA LEU A 22 27.23 7.27 -4.64
C LEU A 22 28.07 6.08 -5.12
N ASN A 23 28.60 5.26 -4.22
CA ASN A 23 29.35 4.07 -4.59
C ASN A 23 28.47 2.95 -5.20
N TYR A 24 27.14 3.07 -5.06
CA TYR A 24 26.14 2.29 -5.78
C TYR A 24 25.39 3.11 -6.85
N GLY A 25 25.79 4.38 -7.04
CA GLY A 25 25.13 5.31 -7.97
C GLY A 25 23.77 5.79 -7.51
N ILE A 26 23.45 5.74 -6.20
CA ILE A 26 22.13 6.12 -5.69
C ILE A 26 22.18 7.39 -4.84
N LEU A 27 21.17 8.24 -4.98
CA LEU A 27 20.90 9.41 -4.14
C LEU A 27 19.47 9.35 -3.63
N PHE A 28 19.30 9.55 -2.33
CA PHE A 28 18.00 9.75 -1.68
C PHE A 28 17.88 11.24 -1.31
N GLU A 29 17.16 12.00 -2.13
CA GLU A 29 16.89 13.43 -1.90
C GLU A 29 15.59 13.57 -1.09
N PRO A 30 15.55 14.34 0.02
CA PRO A 30 14.33 14.50 0.82
C PRO A 30 13.23 15.17 -0.01
N ALA A 31 12.07 14.51 -0.10
CA ALA A 31 10.90 14.96 -0.85
C ALA A 31 9.73 15.42 0.05
N GLY A 32 9.93 15.41 1.37
CA GLY A 32 8.98 15.82 2.39
C GLY A 32 8.42 14.65 3.22
N LYS A 33 7.37 14.95 4.00
CA LYS A 33 6.76 14.04 4.98
C LYS A 33 5.37 13.59 4.52
N LEU A 34 4.99 12.36 4.89
CA LEU A 34 3.77 11.71 4.41
C LEU A 34 2.93 11.11 5.53
N TYR A 35 1.67 11.52 5.60
CA TYR A 35 0.66 10.85 6.43
C TYR A 35 -0.18 9.90 5.58
N LEU A 36 -0.29 8.65 6.05
CA LEU A 36 -0.99 7.56 5.38
C LEU A 36 -2.28 7.17 6.09
N GLY A 37 -3.25 6.68 5.31
CA GLY A 37 -4.50 6.14 5.84
C GLY A 37 -5.29 7.17 6.64
N GLN A 38 -5.43 8.37 6.09
CA GLN A 38 -6.15 9.47 6.72
C GLN A 38 -7.65 9.17 6.78
N GLU A 39 -8.12 8.87 7.98
CA GLU A 39 -9.54 8.84 8.32
C GLU A 39 -9.94 10.20 8.92
N TYR A 40 -11.25 10.44 9.07
CA TYR A 40 -11.74 11.71 9.62
C TYR A 40 -12.72 11.48 10.78
N TRP A 41 -12.40 12.08 11.93
CA TRP A 41 -13.35 12.28 13.00
C TRP A 41 -14.20 13.52 12.70
N ILE A 42 -15.52 13.36 12.55
CA ILE A 42 -16.44 14.48 12.30
C ILE A 42 -16.95 15.00 13.65
N HIS A 43 -16.51 16.20 14.05
CA HIS A 43 -16.96 16.87 15.28
C HIS A 43 -17.92 18.02 14.94
N THR A 44 -19.13 18.00 15.48
CA THR A 44 -20.17 19.00 15.20
C THR A 44 -20.35 19.98 16.36
N PHE A 45 -20.03 21.25 16.12
CA PHE A 45 -20.34 22.37 16.99
C PHE A 45 -21.78 22.86 16.76
N GLU A 46 -22.47 23.23 17.84
CA GLU A 46 -23.74 23.96 17.80
C GLU A 46 -23.50 25.39 18.28
N ILE A 47 -23.77 26.36 17.40
CA ILE A 47 -23.47 27.79 17.62
C ILE A 47 -24.80 28.55 17.61
N PRO A 48 -25.23 29.17 18.73
CA PRO A 48 -26.43 30.00 18.76
C PRO A 48 -26.20 31.29 17.97
N LEU A 49 -27.03 31.54 16.97
CA LEU A 49 -27.07 32.79 16.22
C LEU A 49 -27.93 33.83 16.95
N PRO A 50 -27.65 35.14 16.77
CA PRO A 50 -28.48 36.21 17.30
C PRO A 50 -29.95 36.05 16.87
N LYS A 51 -30.87 36.13 17.83
CA LYS A 51 -32.31 36.15 17.57
C LYS A 51 -32.76 37.57 17.28
N LYS A 52 -33.88 37.74 16.55
CA LYS A 52 -34.53 39.06 16.44
C LYS A 52 -34.86 39.56 17.85
N ILE A 53 -34.45 40.77 18.16
CA ILE A 53 -34.71 41.37 19.47
C ILE A 53 -36.05 42.11 19.39
N SER A 54 -37.01 41.71 20.22
CA SER A 54 -38.26 42.44 20.39
C SER A 54 -37.98 43.78 21.05
N LEU A 55 -38.45 44.86 20.41
CA LEU A 55 -38.49 46.19 21.02
C LEU A 55 -39.23 46.12 22.36
N GLN A 56 -38.58 46.56 23.43
CA GLN A 56 -39.29 46.87 24.67
C GLN A 56 -40.18 48.11 24.44
N ARG A 57 -41.20 48.30 25.29
CA ARG A 57 -42.13 49.43 25.17
C ARG A 57 -41.36 50.75 25.21
N PRO A 58 -41.79 51.78 24.45
CA PRO A 58 -41.11 53.07 24.45
C PRO A 58 -41.04 53.66 25.86
N LEU A 59 -39.94 54.36 26.14
CA LEU A 59 -39.76 55.13 27.38
C LEU A 59 -40.89 56.16 27.46
N THR A 60 -41.80 55.96 28.42
CA THR A 60 -42.99 56.78 28.63
C THR A 60 -42.91 57.40 30.02
N CYS A 61 -42.94 58.73 30.07
CA CYS A 61 -43.05 59.47 31.32
C CYS A 61 -44.47 60.04 31.44
N HIS A 62 -45.13 59.74 32.55
CA HIS A 62 -46.54 60.07 32.80
C HIS A 62 -46.75 61.24 33.77
N ALA A 63 -45.67 61.93 34.15
CA ALA A 63 -45.69 63.01 35.15
C ALA A 63 -45.68 64.40 34.50
N ASN A 64 -46.33 65.39 35.14
CA ASN A 64 -46.55 66.72 34.57
C ASN A 64 -45.25 67.50 34.25
N TYR A 65 -44.16 67.25 34.98
CA TYR A 65 -42.85 67.85 34.72
C TYR A 65 -42.19 67.34 33.43
N CYS A 66 -42.56 66.16 32.93
CA CYS A 66 -42.01 65.61 31.69
C CYS A 66 -42.47 66.34 30.41
N LYS A 67 -43.26 67.41 30.50
CA LYS A 67 -43.61 68.26 29.34
C LYS A 67 -42.36 68.87 28.68
N TYR A 68 -41.34 69.21 29.46
CA TYR A 68 -40.04 69.70 28.96
C TYR A 68 -39.15 68.55 28.47
N ALA A 69 -39.10 67.43 29.22
CA ALA A 69 -38.38 66.22 28.83
C ALA A 69 -38.98 65.48 27.62
N GLN A 70 -40.20 65.83 27.16
CA GLN A 70 -40.92 65.11 26.11
C GLN A 70 -40.17 65.11 24.76
N HIS A 71 -39.51 66.21 24.41
CA HIS A 71 -38.67 66.30 23.20
C HIS A 71 -37.45 65.38 23.29
N VAL A 72 -36.80 65.33 24.45
CA VAL A 72 -35.67 64.45 24.73
C VAL A 72 -36.09 62.98 24.70
N LEU A 73 -37.18 62.62 25.40
CA LEU A 73 -37.74 61.27 25.39
C LEU A 73 -38.16 60.84 23.97
N LYS A 74 -38.68 61.75 23.15
CA LYS A 74 -38.99 61.47 21.74
C LYS A 74 -37.72 61.21 20.93
N MET A 75 -36.65 61.97 21.15
CA MET A 75 -35.35 61.76 20.50
C MET A 75 -34.69 60.45 20.93
N LEU A 76 -34.69 60.14 22.24
CA LEU A 76 -34.21 58.86 22.79
C LEU A 76 -34.97 57.67 22.22
N ASN A 77 -36.31 57.73 22.19
CA ASN A 77 -37.13 56.67 21.61
C ASN A 77 -36.89 56.52 20.09
N ALA A 78 -36.72 57.62 19.36
CA ALA A 78 -36.38 57.58 17.93
C ALA A 78 -35.00 56.94 17.68
N LEU A 79 -33.98 57.33 18.45
CA LEU A 79 -32.63 56.77 18.40
C LEU A 79 -32.63 55.28 18.76
N HIS A 80 -33.36 54.88 19.81
CA HIS A 80 -33.54 53.47 20.18
C HIS A 80 -34.23 52.68 19.06
N MET A 81 -35.33 53.18 18.51
CA MET A 81 -36.04 52.54 17.38
C MET A 81 -35.14 52.37 16.15
N GLN A 82 -34.33 53.39 15.82
CA GLN A 82 -33.38 53.34 14.70
C GLN A 82 -32.27 52.30 14.94
N MET A 83 -31.63 52.31 16.11
CA MET A 83 -30.61 51.33 16.49
C MET A 83 -31.15 49.90 16.46
N MET A 84 -32.34 49.68 17.02
CA MET A 84 -32.98 48.35 17.06
C MET A 84 -33.47 47.88 15.69
N SER A 85 -33.85 48.79 14.80
CA SER A 85 -34.13 48.49 13.38
C SER A 85 -32.86 48.03 12.67
N GLN A 86 -31.74 48.74 12.86
CA GLN A 86 -30.44 48.38 12.29
C GLN A 86 -29.93 47.03 12.81
N VAL A 87 -30.02 46.78 14.12
CA VAL A 87 -29.70 45.48 14.73
C VAL A 87 -30.54 44.36 14.10
N ASN A 88 -31.87 44.50 14.06
CA ASN A 88 -32.75 43.49 13.48
C ASN A 88 -32.52 43.28 11.97
N SER A 89 -32.09 44.31 11.24
CA SER A 89 -31.67 44.21 9.83
C SER A 89 -30.40 43.37 9.69
N THR A 90 -29.34 43.66 10.46
CA THR A 90 -28.09 42.87 10.45
C THR A 90 -28.33 41.41 10.86
N VAL A 91 -29.17 41.17 11.88
CA VAL A 91 -29.60 39.81 12.26
C VAL A 91 -30.33 39.11 11.11
N HIS A 92 -31.19 39.82 10.38
CA HIS A 92 -31.88 39.25 9.23
C HIS A 92 -30.91 38.88 8.10
N GLN A 93 -29.92 39.73 7.82
CA GLN A 93 -28.86 39.47 6.82
C GLN A 93 -28.04 38.22 7.18
N ILE A 94 -27.60 38.09 8.44
CA ILE A 94 -26.91 36.89 8.95
C ILE A 94 -27.75 35.63 8.70
N HIS A 95 -29.05 35.70 8.99
CA HIS A 95 -29.98 34.57 8.79
C HIS A 95 -30.25 34.24 7.31
N SER A 96 -30.29 35.22 6.42
CA SER A 96 -30.53 35.00 4.97
C SER A 96 -29.31 34.50 4.23
N LEU A 97 -28.10 34.85 4.69
CA LEU A 97 -26.84 34.37 4.13
C LEU A 97 -26.59 32.88 4.42
N LEU A 98 -27.15 32.34 5.52
CA LEU A 98 -26.92 30.96 5.95
C LEU A 98 -28.01 30.00 5.44
N PRO A 99 -27.64 28.90 4.75
CA PRO A 99 -28.60 27.97 4.15
C PRO A 99 -29.44 27.25 5.22
N GLN A 100 -30.76 27.35 5.08
CA GLN A 100 -31.72 26.74 6.00
C GLN A 100 -32.04 25.31 5.59
N THR A 101 -31.75 24.33 6.46
CA THR A 101 -32.25 22.97 6.27
C THR A 101 -33.57 22.75 7.00
N HIS A 102 -34.59 22.30 6.27
CA HIS A 102 -35.84 21.83 6.86
C HIS A 102 -35.69 20.35 7.24
N LEU A 103 -35.68 20.06 8.55
CA LEU A 103 -35.82 18.69 9.02
C LEU A 103 -37.27 18.21 8.85
N PRO A 104 -37.52 17.01 8.31
CA PRO A 104 -38.83 16.37 8.45
C PRO A 104 -39.10 16.09 9.94
N LYS A 105 -40.35 16.27 10.38
CA LYS A 105 -40.77 15.98 11.76
C LYS A 105 -40.47 14.51 12.13
N PRO A 106 -40.09 14.21 13.37
CA PRO A 106 -39.61 12.89 13.78
C PRO A 106 -40.68 11.78 13.82
N ASP A 107 -41.93 12.10 13.53
CA ASP A 107 -43.11 11.23 13.77
C ASP A 107 -43.36 10.15 12.71
N LYS A 108 -42.41 9.91 11.79
CA LYS A 108 -42.44 8.76 10.88
C LYS A 108 -41.20 7.90 11.07
N PHE A 109 -41.37 6.84 11.88
CA PHE A 109 -40.47 5.70 11.93
C PHE A 109 -40.16 5.19 10.51
N ILE A 110 -38.89 4.94 10.24
CA ILE A 110 -38.42 4.42 8.95
C ILE A 110 -38.70 2.91 8.92
N GLY A 111 -39.94 2.56 8.59
CA GLY A 111 -40.36 1.22 8.19
C GLY A 111 -40.84 1.25 6.74
N SER A 112 -40.14 0.55 5.85
CA SER A 112 -40.51 0.26 4.46
C SER A 112 -41.17 1.39 3.64
N SER A 113 -40.37 2.16 2.90
CA SER A 113 -40.82 2.64 1.58
C SER A 113 -39.66 2.74 0.58
N ARG A 114 -39.89 2.19 -0.60
CA ARG A 114 -38.92 1.97 -1.67
C ARG A 114 -38.68 3.29 -2.39
N SER A 115 -37.48 3.87 -2.28
CA SER A 115 -37.14 5.12 -2.98
C SER A 115 -37.26 4.94 -4.49
N LYS A 116 -38.20 5.65 -5.12
CA LYS A 116 -38.29 5.75 -6.58
C LYS A 116 -37.11 6.60 -7.07
N ARG A 117 -36.25 6.02 -7.91
CA ARG A 117 -35.15 6.74 -8.57
C ARG A 117 -35.75 7.76 -9.56
N GLY A 118 -35.62 9.06 -9.24
CA GLY A 118 -35.97 10.16 -10.14
C GLY A 118 -34.87 10.39 -11.18
N LEU A 119 -35.25 10.66 -12.43
CA LEU A 119 -34.38 10.61 -13.62
C LEU A 119 -33.44 11.84 -13.81
N PHE A 120 -33.13 12.61 -12.76
CA PHE A 120 -32.41 13.88 -12.88
C PHE A 120 -31.24 14.03 -11.89
N ASP A 121 -30.29 13.09 -11.97
CA ASP A 121 -29.04 13.06 -11.17
C ASP A 121 -27.87 13.84 -11.84
N PHE A 122 -28.17 14.66 -12.85
CA PHE A 122 -27.18 15.36 -13.68
C PHE A 122 -26.81 16.75 -13.13
N VAL A 123 -27.79 17.51 -12.65
CA VAL A 123 -27.60 18.90 -12.18
C VAL A 123 -26.77 18.98 -10.88
N GLY A 124 -26.76 17.91 -10.08
CA GLY A 124 -25.88 17.78 -8.91
C GLY A 124 -24.39 17.57 -9.24
N LYS A 125 -24.04 17.20 -10.47
CA LYS A 125 -22.65 16.90 -10.86
C LYS A 125 -21.91 18.12 -11.45
N ILE A 126 -22.63 19.14 -11.91
CA ILE A 126 -22.03 20.35 -12.52
C ILE A 126 -21.71 21.41 -11.45
N SER A 127 -22.52 21.54 -10.39
CA SER A 127 -22.21 22.41 -9.24
C SER A 127 -21.01 21.94 -8.40
N LYS A 128 -20.59 20.67 -8.58
CA LYS A 128 -19.47 20.02 -7.89
C LYS A 128 -18.14 20.76 -8.05
N SER A 129 -17.92 21.46 -9.16
CA SER A 129 -16.66 22.18 -9.44
C SER A 129 -16.63 23.63 -8.93
N LEU A 130 -17.75 24.17 -8.45
CA LEU A 130 -17.90 25.59 -8.12
C LEU A 130 -18.32 25.86 -6.67
N PHE A 131 -18.92 24.88 -5.97
CA PHE A 131 -19.48 25.09 -4.63
C PHE A 131 -19.16 24.02 -3.58
N GLY A 132 -18.32 23.03 -3.89
CA GLY A 132 -17.80 22.06 -2.90
C GLY A 132 -18.88 21.32 -2.08
N THR A 133 -20.06 21.07 -2.67
CA THR A 133 -21.22 20.58 -1.93
C THR A 133 -21.09 19.09 -1.56
N ALA A 134 -21.46 18.80 -0.31
CA ALA A 134 -21.30 17.48 0.31
C ALA A 134 -22.03 16.34 -0.44
N THR A 135 -21.45 15.14 -0.38
CA THR A 135 -22.06 13.92 -0.90
C THR A 135 -23.35 13.57 -0.15
N SER A 136 -24.22 12.77 -0.78
CA SER A 136 -25.50 12.35 -0.19
C SER A 136 -25.33 11.63 1.16
N ASP A 137 -24.22 10.92 1.35
CA ASP A 137 -23.88 10.19 2.57
C ASP A 137 -23.33 11.12 3.68
N GLU A 138 -22.57 12.16 3.32
CA GLU A 138 -22.15 13.22 4.26
C GLU A 138 -23.37 14.01 4.78
N VAL A 139 -24.32 14.37 3.89
CA VAL A 139 -25.59 15.03 4.27
C VAL A 139 -26.44 14.11 5.17
N ALA A 140 -26.45 12.81 4.92
CA ALA A 140 -27.12 11.83 5.80
C ALA A 140 -26.43 11.73 7.17
N THR A 141 -25.11 11.86 7.23
CA THR A 141 -24.33 11.82 8.47
C THR A 141 -24.57 13.05 9.34
N ILE A 142 -24.56 14.26 8.76
CA ILE A 142 -24.96 15.50 9.45
C ILE A 142 -26.38 15.37 10.02
N ARG A 143 -27.32 14.84 9.22
CA ARG A 143 -28.72 14.63 9.66
C ARG A 143 -28.82 13.68 10.87
N ARG A 144 -27.98 12.64 10.95
CA ARG A 144 -27.91 11.73 12.12
C ARG A 144 -27.34 12.40 13.36
N HIS A 145 -26.21 13.11 13.25
CA HIS A 145 -25.63 13.84 14.38
C HIS A 145 -26.59 14.89 14.94
N MET A 146 -27.26 15.64 14.07
CA MET A 146 -28.24 16.64 14.46
C MET A 146 -29.45 16.03 15.21
N GLN A 147 -29.92 14.84 14.80
CA GLN A 147 -30.98 14.11 15.50
C GLN A 147 -30.55 13.60 16.89
N LEU A 148 -29.27 13.24 17.07
CA LEU A 148 -28.72 12.83 18.36
C LEU A 148 -28.56 14.02 19.34
N LEU A 149 -28.02 15.14 18.87
CA LEU A 149 -27.86 16.37 19.67
C LEU A 149 -29.22 16.90 20.17
N ASN A 150 -30.22 16.98 19.29
CA ASN A 150 -31.55 17.48 19.64
C ASN A 150 -32.26 16.64 20.74
N ARG A 151 -31.97 15.33 20.81
CA ARG A 151 -32.49 14.45 21.89
C ARG A 151 -31.82 14.69 23.24
N ASN A 152 -30.56 15.13 23.25
CA ASN A 152 -29.81 15.39 24.49
C ASN A 152 -30.09 16.80 25.04
N ASN A 153 -30.18 17.82 24.18
CA ASN A 153 -30.47 19.20 24.61
C ASN A 153 -31.84 19.34 25.30
N ALA A 154 -32.83 18.52 24.93
CA ALA A 154 -34.13 18.47 25.60
C ALA A 154 -34.07 18.10 27.09
N LYS A 155 -33.00 17.41 27.54
CA LYS A 155 -32.78 17.13 28.98
C LYS A 155 -32.13 18.29 29.74
N ILE A 156 -31.28 19.08 29.08
CA ILE A 156 -30.55 20.21 29.69
C ILE A 156 -31.45 21.45 29.80
N ALA A 157 -32.29 21.72 28.79
CA ALA A 157 -33.28 22.80 28.85
C ALA A 157 -34.26 22.66 30.03
N LYS A 158 -34.50 21.42 30.49
CA LYS A 158 -35.34 21.14 31.66
C LYS A 158 -34.65 21.40 33.01
N ALA A 159 -33.32 21.60 33.03
CA ALA A 159 -32.54 21.89 34.23
C ALA A 159 -32.27 23.40 34.43
N MET A 160 -32.29 24.21 33.36
CA MET A 160 -32.04 25.67 33.43
C MET A 160 -33.27 26.52 33.80
N ALA A 161 -34.48 25.95 33.80
CA ALA A 161 -35.73 26.70 34.03
C ALA A 161 -36.07 26.99 35.52
N ILE A 162 -35.11 26.90 36.44
CA ILE A 162 -35.34 26.91 37.90
C ILE A 162 -34.81 28.20 38.58
N GLN A 163 -34.23 29.15 37.86
CA GLN A 163 -33.56 30.31 38.46
C GLN A 163 -33.95 31.66 37.83
N GLU A 164 -35.24 32.01 37.91
CA GLU A 164 -35.76 33.33 37.50
C GLU A 164 -36.91 33.83 38.42
N GLN A 165 -36.70 33.73 39.74
CA GLN A 165 -37.49 34.47 40.74
C GLN A 165 -36.54 35.15 41.74
N HIS A 166 -36.92 36.38 42.13
CA HIS A 166 -36.23 37.36 43.01
C HIS A 166 -35.53 38.52 42.30
N LEU A 167 -36.30 39.58 41.99
CA LEU A 167 -35.85 40.99 41.96
C LEU A 167 -37.05 41.95 41.84
N SER A 168 -37.82 42.14 42.93
CA SER A 168 -38.92 43.14 42.97
C SER A 168 -39.31 43.57 44.40
N SER A 169 -38.62 44.57 44.94
CA SER A 169 -39.01 45.38 46.11
C SER A 169 -38.08 46.60 46.17
N ILE A 170 -38.54 47.86 46.20
CA ILE A 170 -38.97 48.65 47.38
C ILE A 170 -39.71 49.89 46.77
N ILE A 171 -41.02 50.06 46.96
CA ILE A 171 -41.76 50.80 48.03
C ILE A 171 -41.81 52.34 47.84
N SER A 172 -42.93 52.95 48.23
CA SER A 172 -43.40 54.29 47.81
C SER A 172 -43.91 55.20 48.95
N ASN A 173 -44.16 56.47 48.60
CA ASN A 173 -45.05 57.47 49.23
C ASN A 173 -44.58 58.23 50.49
N VAL A 174 -44.95 59.53 50.57
CA VAL A 174 -45.99 60.06 51.49
C VAL A 174 -46.42 61.51 51.11
N ASN A 175 -47.67 61.83 51.47
CA ASN A 175 -48.49 63.06 51.37
C ASN A 175 -48.04 64.22 52.32
N GLU A 176 -48.65 65.41 52.47
CA GLU A 176 -49.63 66.27 51.74
C GLU A 176 -49.77 67.64 52.47
N ARG A 177 -50.10 68.72 51.72
CA ARG A 177 -50.66 70.07 52.07
C ARG A 177 -50.41 70.73 53.45
N PHE A 178 -49.92 71.97 53.50
CA PHE A 178 -50.59 73.28 53.22
C PHE A 178 -51.54 73.75 54.34
N ASP A 179 -51.08 74.68 55.19
CA ASP A 179 -51.93 75.53 56.02
C ASP A 179 -51.51 77.01 55.95
N ASN A 180 -52.05 77.65 54.92
CA ASN A 180 -52.56 79.02 54.89
C ASN A 180 -51.77 80.21 55.49
N VAL A 181 -51.15 80.97 54.58
CA VAL A 181 -51.50 82.40 54.29
C VAL A 181 -51.15 83.47 55.35
N MET A 182 -50.85 83.14 56.59
CA MET A 182 -50.58 84.13 57.63
C MET A 182 -49.10 84.52 57.72
N ASN A 183 -48.64 85.36 56.77
CA ASN A 183 -48.00 86.66 57.04
C ASN A 183 -47.52 87.33 55.72
N ALA A 184 -48.49 87.57 54.84
CA ALA A 184 -48.39 88.10 53.46
C ALA A 184 -47.86 89.55 53.29
N VAL A 185 -46.83 89.94 54.05
CA VAL A 185 -46.13 91.25 53.93
C VAL A 185 -44.61 91.09 53.94
N GLN A 186 -44.09 89.94 54.41
CA GLN A 186 -42.68 89.55 54.20
C GLN A 186 -42.44 88.94 52.80
N GLU A 187 -43.54 88.73 52.06
CA GLU A 187 -43.66 88.03 50.78
C GLU A 187 -42.80 88.64 49.66
N ASN A 188 -43.02 89.89 49.23
CA ASN A 188 -42.38 90.43 48.01
C ASN A 188 -40.83 90.43 47.99
N HIS A 189 -40.15 90.56 49.14
CA HIS A 189 -38.68 90.46 49.17
C HIS A 189 -38.20 89.01 49.21
N GLN A 190 -38.91 88.16 49.97
CA GLN A 190 -38.70 86.72 49.92
C GLN A 190 -39.02 86.16 48.55
N ASP A 191 -40.01 86.67 47.81
CA ASP A 191 -40.34 86.21 46.45
C ASP A 191 -39.21 86.45 45.47
N THR A 192 -38.44 87.55 45.58
CA THR A 192 -37.30 87.76 44.68
C THR A 192 -36.15 86.83 45.03
N VAL A 193 -35.80 86.66 46.32
CA VAL A 193 -34.74 85.74 46.75
C VAL A 193 -35.15 84.28 46.56
N ALA A 194 -36.42 83.95 46.79
CA ALA A 194 -37.01 82.64 46.56
C ALA A 194 -37.08 82.34 45.07
N LEU A 195 -37.47 83.29 44.21
CA LEU A 195 -37.42 83.13 42.75
C LEU A 195 -35.99 82.96 42.25
N THR A 196 -35.01 83.69 42.80
CA THR A 196 -33.58 83.50 42.48
C THR A 196 -33.06 82.15 43.01
N SER A 197 -33.49 81.69 44.19
CA SER A 197 -33.13 80.36 44.72
C SER A 197 -33.89 79.23 44.03
N LEU A 198 -35.10 79.48 43.53
CA LEU A 198 -35.86 78.56 42.66
C LEU A 198 -35.22 78.49 41.29
N LEU A 199 -34.74 79.62 40.74
CA LEU A 199 -33.95 79.63 39.52
C LEU A 199 -32.65 78.87 39.71
N HIS A 200 -31.88 79.13 40.77
CA HIS A 200 -30.67 78.34 41.06
C HIS A 200 -30.98 76.85 41.32
N THR A 201 -31.93 76.50 42.18
CA THR A 201 -32.24 75.06 42.43
C THR A 201 -32.90 74.38 41.24
N SER A 202 -33.63 75.08 40.36
CA SER A 202 -34.12 74.53 39.10
C SER A 202 -33.05 74.45 38.01
N ILE A 203 -32.06 75.37 38.00
CA ILE A 203 -30.88 75.29 37.13
C ILE A 203 -29.99 74.13 37.60
N ASP A 204 -29.70 74.01 38.89
CA ASP A 204 -28.92 72.90 39.46
C ASP A 204 -29.65 71.56 39.28
N ALA A 205 -30.98 71.52 39.44
CA ALA A 205 -31.78 70.34 39.15
C ALA A 205 -31.80 70.02 37.64
N MET A 206 -31.88 71.03 36.76
CA MET A 206 -31.74 70.83 35.31
C MET A 206 -30.34 70.33 34.95
N GLU A 207 -29.28 70.87 35.53
CA GLU A 207 -27.90 70.41 35.30
C GLU A 207 -27.72 68.96 35.77
N HIS A 208 -28.29 68.60 36.93
CA HIS A 208 -28.32 67.22 37.42
C HIS A 208 -29.13 66.29 36.50
N GLU A 209 -30.32 66.71 36.05
CA GLU A 209 -31.13 65.96 35.09
C GLU A 209 -30.42 65.82 33.72
N PHE A 210 -29.71 66.86 33.26
CA PHE A 210 -28.90 66.81 32.04
C PHE A 210 -27.69 65.89 32.18
N ALA A 211 -26.99 65.89 33.32
CA ALA A 211 -25.90 64.96 33.59
C ALA A 211 -26.37 63.50 33.66
N ILE A 212 -27.52 63.25 34.30
CA ILE A 212 -28.18 61.93 34.27
C ILE A 212 -28.53 61.55 32.83
N LEU A 213 -29.16 62.45 32.07
CA LEU A 213 -29.54 62.23 30.67
C LEU A 213 -28.33 61.93 29.78
N GLU A 214 -27.24 62.70 29.91
CA GLU A 214 -26.00 62.48 29.19
C GLU A 214 -25.42 61.10 29.54
N SER A 215 -25.38 60.73 30.82
CA SER A 215 -24.91 59.40 31.25
C SER A 215 -25.77 58.27 30.66
N LEU A 216 -27.09 58.47 30.53
CA LEU A 216 -28.01 57.50 29.93
C LEU A 216 -27.83 57.41 28.40
N ILE A 217 -27.63 58.54 27.73
CA ILE A 217 -27.29 58.59 26.29
C ILE A 217 -25.97 57.88 26.04
N LEU A 218 -24.90 58.21 26.78
CA LEU A 218 -23.58 57.60 26.66
C LEU A 218 -23.61 56.10 26.96
N LYS A 219 -24.38 55.66 27.95
CA LYS A 219 -24.57 54.24 28.26
C LYS A 219 -25.31 53.50 27.13
N GLN A 220 -26.37 54.10 26.59
CA GLN A 220 -27.16 53.53 25.49
C GLN A 220 -26.36 53.48 24.17
N THR A 221 -25.61 54.52 23.84
CA THR A 221 -24.78 54.57 22.62
C THR A 221 -23.61 53.60 22.72
N ASN A 222 -22.91 53.51 23.86
CA ASN A 222 -21.84 52.55 24.07
C ASN A 222 -22.35 51.10 23.99
N ALA A 223 -23.45 50.77 24.68
CA ALA A 223 -24.06 49.44 24.60
C ALA A 223 -24.50 49.08 23.16
N SER A 224 -25.08 50.04 22.43
CA SER A 224 -25.44 49.85 21.02
C SER A 224 -24.21 49.66 20.12
N ALA A 225 -23.14 50.43 20.31
CA ALA A 225 -21.91 50.33 19.53
C ALA A 225 -21.21 48.98 19.77
N GLN A 226 -21.17 48.50 21.02
CA GLN A 226 -20.65 47.17 21.37
C GLN A 226 -21.47 46.05 20.70
N LEU A 227 -22.80 46.14 20.75
CA LEU A 227 -23.69 45.17 20.09
C LEU A 227 -23.53 45.20 18.56
N GLN A 228 -23.41 46.39 17.96
CA GLN A 228 -23.20 46.54 16.53
C GLN A 228 -21.85 45.96 16.08
N ASN A 229 -20.77 46.24 16.82
CA ASN A 229 -19.45 45.66 16.55
C ASN A 229 -19.47 44.12 16.66
N ALA A 230 -20.13 43.57 17.68
CA ALA A 230 -20.30 42.12 17.83
C ALA A 230 -21.09 41.51 16.66
N LEU A 231 -22.17 42.16 16.20
CA LEU A 231 -22.95 41.70 15.05
C LEU A 231 -22.19 41.81 13.73
N GLU A 232 -21.39 42.86 13.52
CA GLU A 232 -20.52 42.95 12.35
C GLU A 232 -19.40 41.89 12.38
N HIS A 233 -18.82 41.57 13.54
CA HIS A 233 -17.89 40.44 13.66
C HIS A 233 -18.55 39.10 13.29
N VAL A 234 -19.77 38.84 13.74
CA VAL A 234 -20.54 37.63 13.36
C VAL A 234 -20.85 37.62 11.85
N LYS A 235 -21.23 38.77 11.27
CA LYS A 235 -21.50 38.91 9.84
C LYS A 235 -20.26 38.69 8.98
N LEU A 236 -19.12 39.27 9.37
CA LEU A 236 -17.81 39.01 8.74
C LEU A 236 -17.44 37.53 8.84
N SER A 237 -17.65 36.91 10.00
CA SER A 237 -17.42 35.47 10.20
C SER A 237 -18.25 34.59 9.26
N VAL A 238 -19.53 34.96 9.04
CA VAL A 238 -20.41 34.27 8.10
C VAL A 238 -19.94 34.49 6.65
N HIS A 239 -19.43 35.67 6.30
CA HIS A 239 -18.82 35.90 5.00
C HIS A 239 -17.52 35.09 4.78
N GLU A 240 -16.72 34.86 5.83
CA GLU A 240 -15.56 33.94 5.75
C GLU A 240 -16.02 32.49 5.60
N LEU A 241 -17.05 32.07 6.36
CA LEU A 241 -17.64 30.73 6.28
C LEU A 241 -18.19 30.42 4.87
N LEU A 242 -18.84 31.40 4.23
CA LEU A 242 -19.30 31.31 2.84
C LEU A 242 -18.14 31.19 1.83
N LYS A 243 -16.95 31.72 2.15
CA LYS A 243 -15.72 31.58 1.35
C LYS A 243 -14.96 30.28 1.65
N GLY A 244 -15.50 29.39 2.47
CA GLY A 244 -14.84 28.14 2.88
C GLY A 244 -13.71 28.34 3.89
N LYS A 245 -13.69 29.46 4.63
CA LYS A 245 -12.73 29.71 5.72
C LYS A 245 -13.43 29.76 7.07
N LEU A 246 -12.82 29.17 8.10
CA LEU A 246 -13.33 29.27 9.45
C LEU A 246 -12.84 30.57 10.10
N SER A 247 -13.73 31.30 10.77
CA SER A 247 -13.38 32.54 11.47
C SER A 247 -13.12 32.30 12.97
N PRO A 248 -12.06 32.87 13.57
CA PRO A 248 -11.80 32.76 15.01
C PRO A 248 -12.87 33.44 15.88
N PHE A 249 -13.68 34.34 15.30
CA PHE A 249 -14.83 34.97 15.95
C PHE A 249 -16.07 34.06 15.99
N LEU A 250 -16.14 33.03 15.13
CA LEU A 250 -17.24 32.05 15.11
C LEU A 250 -16.97 30.86 16.03
N ILE A 251 -15.72 30.38 16.04
CA ILE A 251 -15.22 29.35 16.95
C ILE A 251 -13.82 29.78 17.40
N THR A 252 -13.61 29.97 18.70
CA THR A 252 -12.31 30.42 19.20
C THR A 252 -11.24 29.32 19.10
N PRO A 253 -9.95 29.68 19.01
CA PRO A 253 -8.85 28.70 19.08
C PRO A 253 -8.88 27.85 20.36
N GLN A 254 -9.34 28.40 21.49
CA GLN A 254 -9.49 27.64 22.73
C GLN A 254 -10.58 26.56 22.62
N ASN A 255 -11.72 26.88 21.99
CA ASN A 255 -12.80 25.92 21.78
C ASN A 255 -12.36 24.76 20.87
N ILE A 256 -11.62 25.05 19.80
CA ILE A 256 -11.02 24.01 18.95
C ILE A 256 -10.03 23.18 19.79
N ARG A 257 -9.09 23.79 20.52
CA ARG A 257 -8.11 23.07 21.34
C ARG A 257 -8.75 22.14 22.37
N SER A 258 -9.76 22.64 23.09
CA SER A 258 -10.51 21.84 24.08
C SER A 258 -11.21 20.64 23.41
N SER A 259 -11.82 20.87 22.24
CA SER A 259 -12.48 19.83 21.45
C SER A 259 -11.47 18.79 20.93
N LEU A 260 -10.30 19.20 20.46
CA LEU A 260 -9.22 18.30 20.03
C LEU A 260 -8.73 17.43 21.20
N HIS A 261 -8.56 17.98 22.40
CA HIS A 261 -8.22 17.19 23.59
C HIS A 261 -9.32 16.19 23.97
N GLN A 262 -10.59 16.59 23.90
CA GLN A 262 -11.72 15.68 24.15
C GLN A 262 -11.80 14.56 23.11
N VAL A 263 -11.63 14.89 21.82
CA VAL A 263 -11.62 13.93 20.72
C VAL A 263 -10.44 12.97 20.87
N GLN A 264 -9.24 13.45 21.19
CA GLN A 264 -8.08 12.59 21.44
C GLN A 264 -8.34 11.62 22.61
N SER A 265 -8.92 12.07 23.72
CA SER A 265 -9.27 11.19 24.85
C SER A 265 -10.31 10.11 24.48
N ILE A 266 -11.27 10.42 23.61
CA ILE A 266 -12.22 9.43 23.08
C ILE A 266 -11.52 8.44 22.14
N ILE A 267 -10.59 8.91 21.32
CA ILE A 267 -9.79 8.07 20.43
C ILE A 267 -8.87 7.15 21.24
N ASP A 268 -8.12 7.67 22.22
CA ASP A 268 -7.22 6.88 23.07
C ASP A 268 -7.97 5.75 23.81
N SER A 269 -9.20 5.99 24.23
CA SER A 269 -10.03 5.00 24.95
C SER A 269 -10.75 3.98 24.05
N LYS A 270 -11.17 4.35 22.83
CA LYS A 270 -11.96 3.48 21.94
C LYS A 270 -11.19 2.92 20.73
N PHE A 271 -10.17 3.65 20.28
CA PHE A 271 -9.40 3.41 19.08
C PHE A 271 -7.90 3.67 19.35
N PRO A 272 -7.27 2.98 20.32
CA PRO A 272 -5.94 3.32 20.88
C PRO A 272 -4.77 3.27 19.87
N LYS A 273 -5.01 2.83 18.63
CA LYS A 273 -4.04 2.85 17.53
C LYS A 273 -4.10 4.13 16.69
N PHE A 274 -5.11 4.97 16.85
CA PHE A 274 -5.30 6.19 16.06
C PHE A 274 -4.96 7.43 16.87
N HIS A 275 -4.49 8.48 16.19
CA HIS A 275 -4.17 9.77 16.79
C HIS A 275 -4.59 10.92 15.87
N ILE A 276 -4.90 12.08 16.46
CA ILE A 276 -5.15 13.30 15.70
C ILE A 276 -3.83 13.80 15.10
N ILE A 277 -3.83 14.05 13.79
CA ILE A 277 -2.65 14.51 13.04
C ILE A 277 -2.31 15.95 13.42
N HIS A 278 -3.29 16.86 13.37
CA HIS A 278 -3.09 18.28 13.66
C HIS A 278 -3.67 18.67 15.03
N LYS A 279 -2.78 18.91 15.99
CA LYS A 279 -3.13 19.31 17.37
C LYS A 279 -3.18 20.83 17.57
N ASP A 280 -2.63 21.60 16.64
CA ASP A 280 -2.69 23.07 16.64
C ASP A 280 -4.04 23.57 16.07
N PRO A 281 -4.82 24.37 16.82
CA PRO A 281 -6.02 25.03 16.30
C PRO A 281 -5.80 25.86 15.03
N LEU A 282 -4.61 26.48 14.84
CA LEU A 282 -4.35 27.37 13.70
C LEU A 282 -4.49 26.66 12.35
N TYR A 283 -4.14 25.37 12.29
CA TYR A 283 -4.32 24.53 11.10
C TYR A 283 -5.78 24.54 10.60
N TYR A 284 -6.76 24.48 11.52
CA TYR A 284 -8.17 24.37 11.16
C TYR A 284 -8.79 25.67 10.64
N PHE A 285 -8.19 26.82 10.95
CA PHE A 285 -8.60 28.11 10.37
C PHE A 285 -8.02 28.32 8.96
N SER A 286 -6.81 27.82 8.70
CA SER A 286 -6.13 27.96 7.40
C SER A 286 -6.50 26.88 6.38
N TYR A 287 -6.66 25.63 6.83
CA TYR A 287 -6.76 24.44 5.97
C TYR A 287 -7.87 23.45 6.38
N GLY A 288 -8.65 23.75 7.43
CA GLY A 288 -9.65 22.83 7.96
C GLY A 288 -10.83 22.62 7.00
N GLU A 289 -11.14 21.37 6.65
CA GLU A 289 -12.39 21.03 5.98
C GLU A 289 -13.56 21.04 6.97
N PHE A 290 -14.64 21.74 6.64
CA PHE A 290 -15.87 21.76 7.43
C PHE A 290 -17.12 21.85 6.57
N LEU A 291 -18.24 21.37 7.12
CA LEU A 291 -19.58 21.49 6.54
C LEU A 291 -20.48 22.23 7.52
N TYR A 292 -21.35 23.11 7.04
CA TYR A 292 -22.23 23.89 7.91
C TYR A 292 -23.68 23.94 7.41
N SER A 293 -24.62 24.11 8.34
CA SER A 293 -26.04 24.30 8.03
C SER A 293 -26.77 25.02 9.16
N ARG A 294 -27.74 25.89 8.82
CA ARG A 294 -28.58 26.58 9.82
C ARG A 294 -29.91 25.87 9.98
N VAL A 295 -30.33 25.68 11.23
CA VAL A 295 -31.71 25.28 11.57
C VAL A 295 -32.24 26.23 12.64
N HIS A 296 -33.36 26.91 12.32
CA HIS A 296 -33.89 28.03 13.10
C HIS A 296 -32.80 29.10 13.38
N SER A 297 -32.44 29.30 14.64
CA SER A 297 -31.39 30.23 15.10
C SER A 297 -30.11 29.53 15.54
N ASN A 298 -29.90 28.25 15.18
CA ASN A 298 -28.67 27.53 15.51
C ASN A 298 -27.92 27.19 14.22
N LEU A 299 -26.62 27.51 14.18
CA LEU A 299 -25.69 27.08 13.15
C LEU A 299 -25.01 25.80 13.63
N TYR A 300 -25.12 24.74 12.86
CA TYR A 300 -24.37 23.51 13.07
C TYR A 300 -23.16 23.51 12.16
N LEU A 301 -21.95 23.41 12.73
CA LEU A 301 -20.68 23.38 11.99
C LEU A 301 -19.96 22.07 12.31
N SER A 302 -19.83 21.21 11.30
CA SER A 302 -19.16 19.91 11.39
C SER A 302 -17.75 20.01 10.82
N LEU A 303 -16.76 20.05 11.70
CA LEU A 303 -15.33 20.07 11.39
C LEU A 303 -14.84 18.64 11.14
N LYS A 304 -14.09 18.43 10.06
CA LYS A 304 -13.37 17.18 9.80
C LYS A 304 -12.01 17.24 10.48
N ILE A 305 -11.83 16.47 11.55
CA ILE A 305 -10.57 16.34 12.29
C ILE A 305 -9.83 15.11 11.72
N PRO A 306 -8.67 15.29 11.07
CA PRO A 306 -7.96 14.18 10.45
C PRO A 306 -7.24 13.31 11.49
N ILE A 307 -7.42 11.99 11.38
CA ILE A 307 -6.83 10.99 12.26
C ILE A 307 -6.04 9.96 11.44
N SER A 308 -4.95 9.44 11.99
CA SER A 308 -4.11 8.43 11.35
C SER A 308 -3.68 7.37 12.36
N PRO A 309 -3.43 6.12 11.94
CA PRO A 309 -2.78 5.13 12.80
C PRO A 309 -1.30 5.40 13.08
N PHE A 310 -0.70 6.40 12.42
CA PHE A 310 0.70 6.78 12.60
C PHE A 310 0.82 8.04 13.47
N GLN A 311 1.60 7.97 14.55
CA GLN A 311 1.89 9.12 15.43
C GLN A 311 2.82 10.15 14.79
N LEU A 312 3.70 9.69 13.91
CA LEU A 312 4.67 10.49 13.17
C LEU A 312 4.50 10.20 11.67
N PRO A 313 4.74 11.19 10.79
CA PRO A 313 4.70 10.96 9.36
C PRO A 313 5.86 10.08 8.91
N LEU A 314 5.72 9.47 7.74
CA LEU A 314 6.84 8.81 7.06
C LEU A 314 7.71 9.87 6.38
N SER A 315 9.03 9.76 6.47
CA SER A 315 9.95 10.56 5.64
C SER A 315 10.00 9.95 4.24
N VAL A 316 9.88 10.80 3.21
CA VAL A 316 9.89 10.41 1.79
C VAL A 316 11.13 10.97 1.12
N TYR A 317 11.78 10.12 0.32
CA TYR A 317 12.92 10.50 -0.51
C TYR A 317 12.60 10.26 -1.98
N SER A 318 12.92 11.22 -2.84
CA SER A 318 13.13 11.01 -4.27
C SER A 318 14.38 10.16 -4.46
N VAL A 319 14.28 9.10 -5.26
CA VAL A 319 15.40 8.19 -5.51
C VAL A 319 15.92 8.40 -6.93
N TYR A 320 17.20 8.75 -7.06
CA TYR A 320 17.87 8.87 -8.36
C TYR A 320 18.92 7.78 -8.52
N SER A 321 19.08 7.29 -9.75
CA SER A 321 20.14 6.34 -10.12
C SER A 321 21.02 6.87 -11.23
N PHE A 322 22.32 6.93 -10.93
CA PHE A 322 23.39 7.44 -11.78
C PHE A 322 24.34 6.30 -12.19
N PRO A 323 24.95 6.38 -13.38
CA PRO A 323 25.94 5.39 -13.82
C PRO A 323 27.27 5.58 -13.08
N VAL A 324 27.75 4.56 -12.37
CA VAL A 324 29.06 4.59 -11.70
C VAL A 324 30.12 4.02 -12.65
N PRO A 325 31.20 4.75 -13.01
CA PRO A 325 32.22 4.25 -13.93
C PRO A 325 32.89 2.95 -13.46
N VAL A 326 33.34 2.14 -14.40
CA VAL A 326 34.05 0.88 -14.13
C VAL A 326 35.46 1.14 -13.59
N ASN A 327 36.16 2.11 -14.17
CA ASN A 327 37.44 2.64 -13.70
C ASN A 327 37.54 4.13 -14.09
N ALA A 328 38.66 4.78 -13.78
CA ALA A 328 38.82 6.22 -14.02
C ALA A 328 39.00 6.62 -15.50
N SER A 329 39.28 5.68 -16.40
CA SER A 329 39.61 5.94 -17.82
C SER A 329 38.55 5.45 -18.82
N SER A 330 37.69 4.52 -18.41
CA SER A 330 36.65 3.93 -19.25
C SER A 330 35.39 4.81 -19.32
N SER A 331 34.75 4.80 -20.50
CA SER A 331 33.40 5.32 -20.72
C SER A 331 32.29 4.36 -20.27
N HIS A 332 32.63 3.13 -19.88
CA HIS A 332 31.68 2.12 -19.42
C HIS A 332 31.34 2.30 -17.94
N ALA A 333 30.12 1.91 -17.56
CA ALA A 333 29.59 2.11 -16.21
C ALA A 333 28.76 0.93 -15.71
N THR A 334 28.53 0.88 -14.41
CA THR A 334 27.49 0.07 -13.77
C THR A 334 26.34 0.95 -13.31
N LYS A 335 25.10 0.54 -13.53
CA LYS A 335 23.89 1.24 -13.08
C LYS A 335 22.91 0.27 -12.44
N LEU A 336 22.14 0.74 -11.46
CA LEU A 336 21.08 -0.06 -10.86
C LEU A 336 19.80 0.02 -11.69
N MET A 337 19.18 -1.12 -11.99
CA MET A 337 17.92 -1.19 -12.72
C MET A 337 16.71 -1.18 -11.78
N ASP A 338 15.52 -0.95 -12.35
CA ASP A 338 14.22 -1.02 -11.68
C ASP A 338 14.13 -0.22 -10.36
N THR A 339 14.77 0.94 -10.34
CA THR A 339 14.73 1.84 -9.17
C THR A 339 13.35 2.52 -9.06
N PRO A 340 12.72 2.51 -7.86
CA PRO A 340 11.47 3.21 -7.65
C PRO A 340 11.70 4.72 -7.69
N THR A 341 10.70 5.52 -8.05
CA THR A 341 10.84 6.99 -8.08
C THR A 341 10.94 7.59 -6.68
N TYR A 342 10.19 7.03 -5.73
CA TYR A 342 10.19 7.48 -4.33
C TYR A 342 10.28 6.29 -3.38
N PHE A 343 11.01 6.49 -2.28
CA PHE A 343 11.14 5.59 -1.16
C PHE A 343 10.65 6.31 0.11
N ALA A 344 9.76 5.68 0.88
CA ALA A 344 9.24 6.23 2.12
C ALA A 344 9.44 5.24 3.26
N HIS A 345 9.82 5.73 4.44
CA HIS A 345 10.01 4.88 5.62
C HIS A 345 9.42 5.51 6.87
N THR A 346 9.16 4.65 7.85
CA THR A 346 8.69 5.04 9.19
C THR A 346 9.86 5.57 10.02
N SER A 347 9.57 6.51 10.92
CA SER A 347 10.57 7.18 11.76
C SER A 347 11.28 6.26 12.75
N ASP A 348 10.73 5.07 13.03
CA ASP A 348 11.35 4.00 13.81
C ASP A 348 12.22 3.04 12.97
N ASN A 349 12.30 3.26 11.65
CA ASN A 349 12.97 2.42 10.65
C ASN A 349 12.47 0.97 10.58
N GLN A 350 11.32 0.62 11.18
CA GLN A 350 10.81 -0.76 11.19
C GLN A 350 10.09 -1.13 9.90
N HIS A 351 9.56 -0.13 9.18
CA HIS A 351 8.74 -0.33 7.99
C HIS A 351 9.06 0.68 6.87
N PHE A 352 8.91 0.26 5.62
CA PHE A 352 9.11 1.09 4.43
C PHE A 352 8.09 0.77 3.33
N THR A 353 7.97 1.66 2.34
CA THR A 353 7.21 1.45 1.11
C THR A 353 7.86 2.21 -0.05
N THR A 354 7.55 1.82 -1.28
CA THR A 354 7.90 2.58 -2.49
C THR A 354 6.66 3.28 -3.04
N LEU A 355 6.84 4.43 -3.68
CA LEU A 355 5.74 5.22 -4.25
C LEU A 355 6.06 5.62 -5.70
N THR A 356 5.03 5.68 -6.54
CA THR A 356 5.11 6.27 -7.88
C THR A 356 4.70 7.75 -7.84
N SER A 357 5.15 8.53 -8.83
CA SER A 357 4.69 9.93 -9.00
C SER A 357 3.16 10.04 -9.12
N SER A 358 2.50 9.03 -9.70
CA SER A 358 1.04 8.97 -9.86
C SER A 358 0.27 8.53 -8.60
N GLN A 359 0.97 8.01 -7.58
CA GLN A 359 0.42 7.81 -6.24
C GLN A 359 0.61 9.09 -5.41
N LEU A 360 1.81 9.67 -5.43
CA LEU A 360 2.12 10.87 -4.66
C LEU A 360 1.32 12.10 -5.12
N SER A 361 0.94 12.19 -6.40
CA SER A 361 0.08 13.25 -6.94
C SER A 361 -1.40 13.15 -6.53
N LYS A 362 -1.83 12.03 -5.93
CA LYS A 362 -3.19 11.86 -5.38
C LYS A 362 -3.28 12.28 -3.90
N CYS A 363 -2.15 12.62 -3.28
CA CYS A 363 -2.12 13.05 -1.90
C CYS A 363 -2.30 14.58 -1.84
N ASN A 364 -3.18 15.03 -0.94
CA ASN A 364 -3.46 16.44 -0.73
C ASN A 364 -2.36 17.05 0.15
N GLY A 365 -2.08 18.35 -0.01
CA GLY A 365 -1.05 19.04 0.75
C GLY A 365 -0.64 20.30 -0.01
N GLN A 366 -0.72 21.44 0.65
CA GLN A 366 -0.44 22.75 0.04
C GLN A 366 0.93 23.31 0.44
N ASP A 367 1.55 22.70 1.46
CA ASP A 367 2.96 22.83 1.78
C ASP A 367 3.76 21.74 1.03
N SER A 368 4.93 22.09 0.51
CA SER A 368 5.86 21.13 -0.10
C SER A 368 6.38 20.08 0.89
N ASP A 369 6.54 20.41 2.17
CA ASP A 369 7.16 19.53 3.17
C ASP A 369 6.18 18.52 3.81
N THR A 370 4.86 18.60 3.58
CA THR A 370 3.90 17.63 4.17
C THR A 370 2.70 17.32 3.28
N LYS A 371 2.53 16.03 2.97
CA LYS A 371 1.43 15.50 2.15
C LYS A 371 0.60 14.46 2.92
N PHE A 372 -0.67 14.39 2.56
CA PHE A 372 -1.70 13.58 3.22
C PHE A 372 -2.39 12.69 2.19
N CYS A 373 -2.28 11.38 2.35
CA CYS A 373 -2.87 10.41 1.43
C CYS A 373 -4.12 9.78 2.06
N SER A 374 -5.26 9.97 1.41
CA SER A 374 -6.55 9.37 1.78
C SER A 374 -6.68 7.88 1.42
N PHE A 375 -5.65 7.30 0.79
CA PHE A 375 -5.58 5.88 0.47
C PHE A 375 -4.58 5.16 1.39
N HIS A 376 -4.86 3.88 1.65
CA HIS A 376 -3.94 3.01 2.39
C HIS A 376 -2.84 2.49 1.47
N LEU A 377 -1.62 2.40 2.02
CA LEU A 377 -0.47 1.76 1.41
C LEU A 377 -0.02 0.60 2.29
N SER A 378 0.32 -0.53 1.67
CA SER A 378 0.94 -1.67 2.35
C SER A 378 2.39 -1.32 2.69
N LEU A 379 2.71 -1.26 3.98
CA LEU A 379 4.08 -1.12 4.43
C LEU A 379 4.76 -2.49 4.52
N THR A 380 5.97 -2.58 4.01
CA THR A 380 6.85 -3.76 4.11
C THR A 380 7.73 -3.60 5.35
N SER A 381 7.91 -4.68 6.11
CA SER A 381 8.85 -4.66 7.25
C SER A 381 10.29 -4.60 6.76
N SER A 382 11.14 -3.82 7.44
CA SER A 382 12.60 -3.80 7.23
C SER A 382 13.27 -5.17 7.44
N ALA A 383 12.59 -6.12 8.10
CA ALA A 383 13.02 -7.53 8.20
C ALA A 383 12.81 -8.35 6.91
N SER A 384 12.04 -7.82 5.94
CA SER A 384 11.86 -8.36 4.58
C SER A 384 12.42 -7.39 3.55
N PRO A 385 13.77 -7.28 3.47
CA PRO A 385 14.44 -6.22 2.71
C PRO A 385 14.31 -6.42 1.20
N THR A 386 14.08 -5.30 0.50
CA THR A 386 14.27 -5.16 -0.95
C THR A 386 15.63 -4.53 -1.25
N CYS A 387 16.10 -4.61 -2.51
CA CYS A 387 17.34 -3.96 -2.96
C CYS A 387 17.46 -2.50 -2.49
N ILE A 388 16.43 -1.66 -2.74
CA ILE A 388 16.50 -0.24 -2.40
C ILE A 388 16.58 0.00 -0.87
N SER A 389 15.85 -0.79 -0.08
CA SER A 389 15.92 -0.72 1.38
C SER A 389 17.28 -1.19 1.92
N ALA A 390 17.91 -2.18 1.28
CA ALA A 390 19.25 -2.65 1.64
C ALA A 390 20.32 -1.59 1.35
N ILE A 391 20.18 -0.82 0.26
CA ILE A 391 21.05 0.32 -0.05
C ILE A 391 20.85 1.46 0.96
N PHE A 392 19.59 1.80 1.27
CA PHE A 392 19.25 2.85 2.24
C PHE A 392 19.82 2.54 3.63
N TYR A 393 19.51 1.36 4.18
CA TYR A 393 19.99 0.87 5.48
C TYR A 393 21.43 0.32 5.47
N LYS A 394 22.22 0.60 4.43
CA LYS A 394 23.66 0.26 4.30
C LYS A 394 24.00 -1.25 4.44
N ASN A 395 23.07 -2.17 4.19
CA ASN A 395 23.31 -3.62 4.28
C ASN A 395 23.94 -4.20 3.00
N LYS A 396 25.25 -4.00 2.90
CA LYS A 396 26.14 -4.41 1.79
C LYS A 396 25.99 -5.87 1.32
N ALA A 397 25.78 -6.83 2.22
CA ALA A 397 25.62 -8.24 1.85
C ALA A 397 24.29 -8.48 1.12
N LEU A 398 23.21 -7.86 1.60
CA LEU A 398 21.92 -7.90 0.94
C LEU A 398 21.91 -7.11 -0.37
N VAL A 399 22.66 -6.00 -0.47
CA VAL A 399 22.81 -5.25 -1.73
C VAL A 399 23.40 -6.15 -2.82
N HIS A 400 24.52 -6.83 -2.56
CA HIS A 400 25.10 -7.76 -3.55
C HIS A 400 24.13 -8.89 -3.92
N ASN A 401 23.35 -9.42 -2.98
CA ASN A 401 22.43 -10.53 -3.27
C ASN A 401 21.16 -10.08 -4.03
N LEU A 402 20.53 -8.97 -3.63
CA LEU A 402 19.19 -8.56 -4.07
C LEU A 402 19.18 -7.56 -5.22
N CYS A 403 20.27 -6.81 -5.44
CA CYS A 403 20.30 -5.76 -6.46
C CYS A 403 20.81 -6.27 -7.82
N ASP A 404 20.10 -5.92 -8.88
CA ASP A 404 20.51 -6.19 -10.26
C ASP A 404 21.23 -4.98 -10.86
N PHE A 405 22.54 -4.91 -10.61
CA PHE A 405 23.42 -3.97 -11.29
C PHE A 405 23.69 -4.45 -12.71
N ARG A 406 23.54 -3.55 -13.68
CA ARG A 406 23.88 -3.81 -15.08
C ARG A 406 25.09 -3.01 -15.50
N PHE A 407 25.94 -3.65 -16.30
CA PHE A 407 27.03 -3.02 -17.02
C PHE A 407 26.46 -2.38 -18.29
N ILE A 408 26.78 -1.11 -18.52
CA ILE A 408 26.34 -0.31 -19.66
C ILE A 408 27.58 0.22 -20.38
N ILE A 409 27.63 -0.01 -21.68
CA ILE A 409 28.71 0.40 -22.57
C ILE A 409 28.50 1.88 -22.94
N ASP A 410 29.56 2.69 -22.77
CA ASP A 410 29.68 4.08 -23.23
C ASP A 410 28.60 5.07 -22.74
N GLU A 411 28.07 4.82 -21.55
CA GLU A 411 27.08 5.68 -20.87
C GLU A 411 27.71 6.98 -20.31
N ILE A 412 29.00 6.99 -19.95
CA ILE A 412 29.62 8.14 -19.27
C ILE A 412 29.89 9.30 -20.23
N LYS A 413 29.10 10.36 -20.07
CA LYS A 413 29.19 11.64 -20.78
C LYS A 413 29.60 12.76 -19.82
N PRO A 414 30.21 13.86 -20.30
CA PRO A 414 30.46 15.04 -19.48
C PRO A 414 29.17 15.54 -18.84
N ALA A 415 29.14 15.63 -17.51
CA ALA A 415 27.95 16.03 -16.75
C ALA A 415 28.32 16.62 -15.39
N ILE A 416 27.47 17.55 -14.94
CA ILE A 416 27.54 18.18 -13.62
C ILE A 416 26.19 17.95 -12.95
N ILE A 417 26.18 17.26 -11.80
CA ILE A 417 24.96 16.88 -11.09
C ILE A 417 25.05 17.37 -9.66
N GLU A 418 24.11 18.22 -9.24
CA GLU A 418 23.99 18.64 -7.86
C GLU A 418 23.55 17.47 -6.96
N LEU A 419 24.26 17.24 -5.86
CA LEU A 419 23.89 16.22 -4.85
C LEU A 419 23.38 16.84 -3.54
N SER A 420 23.71 18.10 -3.31
CA SER A 420 23.37 18.91 -2.14
C SER A 420 23.82 20.36 -2.39
N THR A 421 23.55 21.25 -1.45
CA THR A 421 23.99 22.66 -1.51
C THR A 421 25.49 22.82 -1.79
N LEU A 422 26.34 22.02 -1.11
CA LEU A 422 27.81 22.10 -1.20
C LEU A 422 28.44 21.04 -2.11
N ASN A 423 27.94 19.81 -2.13
CA ASN A 423 28.53 18.71 -2.90
C ASN A 423 27.91 18.59 -4.30
N THR A 424 28.76 18.56 -5.32
CA THR A 424 28.37 18.39 -6.73
C THR A 424 29.17 17.23 -7.34
N LEU A 425 28.46 16.30 -7.98
CA LEU A 425 29.04 15.16 -8.71
C LEU A 425 29.45 15.58 -10.12
N MET A 426 30.63 15.14 -10.53
CA MET A 426 31.28 15.51 -11.79
C MET A 426 31.62 14.26 -12.59
N TYR A 427 31.28 14.28 -13.88
CA TYR A 427 31.66 13.27 -14.86
C TYR A 427 32.47 13.91 -15.96
N ARG A 428 33.63 13.30 -16.29
CA ARG A 428 34.49 13.64 -17.44
C ARG A 428 34.63 15.16 -17.64
N THR A 429 35.11 15.84 -16.59
CA THR A 429 35.47 17.26 -16.59
C THR A 429 36.99 17.38 -16.63
N ASP A 430 37.57 18.04 -17.63
CA ASP A 430 39.04 18.14 -17.73
C ASP A 430 39.58 19.38 -17.00
N MET A 431 38.94 20.52 -17.27
CA MET A 431 39.26 21.84 -16.70
C MET A 431 37.98 22.53 -16.29
N ILE A 432 38.02 23.23 -15.16
CA ILE A 432 36.86 23.89 -14.55
C ILE A 432 37.24 25.33 -14.22
N ALA A 433 36.50 26.28 -14.75
CA ALA A 433 36.55 27.67 -14.30
C ALA A 433 35.54 27.86 -13.17
N LEU A 434 36.02 28.29 -11.99
CA LEU A 434 35.20 28.76 -10.89
C LEU A 434 35.24 30.28 -10.88
N ASP A 435 34.07 30.90 -10.99
CA ASP A 435 33.91 32.36 -10.88
C ASP A 435 33.26 32.69 -9.54
N CYS A 436 34.06 33.21 -8.61
CA CYS A 436 33.70 33.48 -7.22
C CYS A 436 33.83 34.99 -6.92
N PRO A 437 33.19 35.52 -5.85
CA PRO A 437 33.38 36.91 -5.42
C PRO A 437 34.84 37.26 -5.08
N SER A 438 35.65 36.26 -4.71
CA SER A 438 37.09 36.37 -4.49
C SER A 438 37.94 36.43 -5.77
N GLY A 439 37.31 36.36 -6.94
CA GLY A 439 37.96 36.28 -8.26
C GLY A 439 37.78 34.92 -8.95
N GLN A 440 38.15 34.88 -10.23
CA GLN A 440 38.12 33.68 -11.06
C GLN A 440 39.35 32.80 -10.83
N ARG A 441 39.14 31.48 -10.77
CA ARG A 441 40.21 30.47 -10.67
C ARG A 441 39.91 29.29 -11.58
N ILE A 442 40.95 28.75 -12.21
CA ILE A 442 40.85 27.54 -13.02
C ILE A 442 41.44 26.38 -12.23
N ILE A 443 40.66 25.31 -12.05
CA ILE A 443 41.08 24.08 -11.38
C ILE A 443 41.01 22.90 -12.34
N LYS A 444 41.85 21.88 -12.10
CA LYS A 444 41.81 20.62 -12.82
C LYS A 444 40.55 19.84 -12.41
N GLY A 445 39.85 19.26 -13.39
CA GLY A 445 38.69 18.42 -13.15
C GLY A 445 39.03 16.95 -12.92
N CYS A 446 38.00 16.11 -13.03
CA CYS A 446 38.05 14.68 -12.78
C CYS A 446 37.16 13.89 -13.76
N SER A 447 37.51 12.63 -13.98
CA SER A 447 36.65 11.70 -14.71
C SER A 447 35.43 11.27 -13.90
N PHE A 448 35.60 11.08 -12.59
CA PHE A 448 34.51 10.83 -11.63
C PHE A 448 34.92 11.30 -10.23
N CYS A 449 34.25 12.32 -9.71
CA CYS A 449 34.47 12.82 -8.35
C CYS A 449 33.29 13.66 -7.86
N VAL A 450 33.23 13.83 -6.54
CA VAL A 450 32.41 14.84 -5.86
C VAL A 450 33.33 16.01 -5.52
N MET A 451 32.92 17.23 -5.88
CA MET A 451 33.62 18.44 -5.48
C MET A 451 32.74 19.26 -4.55
N GLN A 452 33.37 19.83 -3.52
CA GLN A 452 32.76 20.85 -2.68
C GLN A 452 33.02 22.23 -3.28
N ILE A 453 31.94 22.85 -3.78
CA ILE A 453 31.99 24.17 -4.42
C ILE A 453 31.65 25.22 -3.35
N PRO A 454 32.52 26.22 -3.11
CA PRO A 454 32.19 27.28 -2.16
C PRO A 454 30.99 28.11 -2.62
N CYS A 455 30.30 28.69 -1.65
CA CYS A 455 29.12 29.51 -1.88
C CYS A 455 29.42 30.74 -2.75
N LEU A 456 28.38 31.24 -3.44
CA LEU A 456 28.44 32.35 -4.40
C LEU A 456 29.36 32.11 -5.62
N CYS A 457 30.07 30.99 -5.71
CA CYS A 457 30.82 30.62 -6.91
C CYS A 457 29.90 30.02 -7.98
N SER A 458 30.02 30.49 -9.22
CA SER A 458 29.54 29.75 -10.39
C SER A 458 30.63 28.83 -10.93
N LEU A 459 30.25 27.81 -11.71
CA LEU A 459 31.17 26.80 -12.22
C LEU A 459 30.90 26.53 -13.70
N THR A 460 31.95 26.63 -14.52
CA THR A 460 31.91 26.31 -15.96
C THR A 460 32.92 25.23 -16.31
N SER A 461 32.51 24.20 -17.06
CA SER A 461 33.42 23.18 -17.61
C SER A 461 32.95 22.74 -19.00
N GLY A 462 33.73 23.09 -20.04
CA GLY A 462 33.31 22.92 -21.43
C GLY A 462 32.00 23.65 -21.71
N ASN A 463 30.98 22.90 -22.16
CA ASN A 463 29.64 23.41 -22.46
C ASN A 463 28.68 23.37 -21.25
N LEU A 464 29.18 23.02 -20.05
CA LEU A 464 28.37 22.84 -18.84
C LEU A 464 28.56 24.04 -17.91
N PHE A 465 27.44 24.57 -17.39
CA PHE A 465 27.41 25.70 -16.48
C PHE A 465 26.52 25.41 -15.27
N LEU A 466 27.03 25.68 -14.07
CA LEU A 466 26.30 25.61 -12.81
C LEU A 466 26.27 27.03 -12.20
N PRO A 467 25.08 27.64 -12.00
CA PRO A 467 24.96 29.00 -11.50
C PRO A 467 25.38 29.13 -10.01
N PRO A 468 25.71 30.35 -9.56
CA PRO A 468 26.12 30.59 -8.17
C PRO A 468 24.94 30.45 -7.21
N LYS A 469 25.21 29.89 -6.02
CA LYS A 469 24.18 29.64 -4.98
C LYS A 469 24.34 30.58 -3.79
N VAL A 470 23.20 31.02 -3.23
CA VAL A 470 23.11 31.92 -2.06
C VAL A 470 22.56 31.20 -0.81
N GLY A 471 21.82 30.09 -0.98
CA GLY A 471 21.09 29.42 0.12
C GLY A 471 21.96 28.47 0.96
N SER A 472 21.72 28.48 2.28
CA SER A 472 22.34 27.58 3.29
C SER A 472 23.87 27.70 3.46
N CYS A 473 24.42 28.89 3.19
CA CYS A 473 25.84 29.19 3.29
C CYS A 473 26.22 29.73 4.68
N THR A 474 26.45 28.86 5.66
CA THR A 474 26.83 29.25 7.03
C THR A 474 28.35 29.26 7.27
N ASN A 475 29.10 28.40 6.57
CA ASN A 475 30.56 28.27 6.69
C ASN A 475 31.21 28.40 5.31
N ASN A 476 31.65 29.61 4.96
CA ASN A 476 32.41 29.85 3.73
C ASN A 476 33.86 29.38 3.90
N SER A 477 34.14 28.13 3.55
CA SER A 477 35.51 27.68 3.27
C SER A 477 35.82 27.87 1.80
N ASP A 478 36.79 28.72 1.46
CA ASP A 478 37.20 28.96 0.07
C ASP A 478 37.90 27.74 -0.58
N THR A 479 38.27 26.74 0.23
CA THR A 479 38.92 25.50 -0.17
C THR A 479 37.97 24.55 -0.91
N VAL A 480 38.26 24.29 -2.19
CA VAL A 480 37.60 23.21 -2.94
C VAL A 480 38.19 21.88 -2.48
N THR A 481 37.38 21.00 -1.90
CA THR A 481 37.79 19.61 -1.64
C THR A 481 37.28 18.72 -2.75
N VAL A 482 38.14 17.87 -3.29
CA VAL A 482 37.78 16.81 -4.24
C VAL A 482 37.75 15.47 -3.50
N LEU A 483 36.69 14.70 -3.73
CA LEU A 483 36.45 13.39 -3.13
C LEU A 483 36.09 12.39 -4.23
N HIS A 484 36.69 11.21 -4.20
CA HIS A 484 36.52 10.16 -5.20
C HIS A 484 35.65 9.03 -4.64
N PRO A 485 34.41 8.86 -5.12
CA PRO A 485 33.63 7.64 -4.90
C PRO A 485 34.24 6.47 -5.70
N VAL A 486 33.87 5.24 -5.35
CA VAL A 486 34.34 4.01 -6.00
C VAL A 486 33.17 3.13 -6.42
N ASN A 487 33.38 2.27 -7.42
CA ASN A 487 32.36 1.34 -7.87
C ASN A 487 32.22 0.14 -6.92
N LEU A 488 31.48 0.32 -5.81
CA LEU A 488 31.34 -0.72 -4.80
C LEU A 488 30.57 -1.93 -5.33
N ALA A 489 29.58 -1.73 -6.21
CA ALA A 489 28.89 -2.84 -6.89
C ALA A 489 29.87 -3.77 -7.61
N LEU A 490 30.81 -3.20 -8.38
CA LEU A 490 31.84 -3.96 -9.11
C LEU A 490 32.88 -4.58 -8.16
N ILE A 491 33.34 -3.82 -7.15
CA ILE A 491 34.30 -4.31 -6.14
C ILE A 491 33.75 -5.56 -5.42
N GLN A 492 32.45 -5.60 -5.13
CA GLN A 492 31.80 -6.73 -4.46
C GLN A 492 31.79 -8.01 -5.29
N GLU A 493 31.81 -7.94 -6.64
CA GLU A 493 31.94 -9.14 -7.46
C GLU A 493 33.38 -9.65 -7.54
N PHE A 494 34.36 -8.75 -7.64
CA PHE A 494 35.76 -9.15 -7.90
C PHE A 494 36.56 -9.50 -6.65
N PHE A 495 36.29 -8.87 -5.50
CA PHE A 495 37.12 -8.98 -4.30
C PHE A 495 36.38 -9.62 -3.11
N ASP A 496 37.10 -10.41 -2.32
CA ASP A 496 36.60 -11.05 -1.09
C ASP A 496 36.03 -9.99 -0.09
N PRO A 497 34.91 -10.29 0.61
CA PRO A 497 34.29 -9.44 1.63
C PRO A 497 35.24 -8.76 2.63
N ARG A 498 36.40 -9.38 2.93
CA ARG A 498 37.44 -8.83 3.81
C ARG A 498 38.01 -7.51 3.28
N PHE A 499 38.29 -7.42 1.97
CA PHE A 499 38.97 -6.26 1.38
C PHE A 499 38.08 -5.01 1.30
N HIS A 500 36.77 -5.20 1.15
CA HIS A 500 35.81 -4.11 1.01
C HIS A 500 34.92 -3.94 2.27
N LYS A 501 35.30 -4.53 3.42
CA LYS A 501 34.55 -4.46 4.69
C LYS A 501 34.33 -3.01 5.17
N ALA A 502 35.33 -2.15 5.02
CA ALA A 502 35.29 -0.75 5.45
C ALA A 502 34.62 0.23 4.45
N ILE A 503 34.32 -0.21 3.21
CA ILE A 503 33.76 0.64 2.16
C ILE A 503 32.23 0.53 2.15
N PHE A 504 31.52 1.63 2.38
CA PHE A 504 30.05 1.72 2.36
C PHE A 504 29.57 2.52 1.15
N GLY A 505 28.25 2.66 0.98
CA GLY A 505 27.66 3.42 -0.15
C GLY A 505 28.07 4.89 -0.20
N ASP A 506 28.40 5.45 0.97
CA ASP A 506 28.74 6.84 1.28
C ASP A 506 30.25 7.09 1.48
N THR A 507 31.10 6.06 1.37
CA THR A 507 32.56 6.21 1.59
C THR A 507 33.26 6.84 0.39
N SER A 508 33.92 7.99 0.59
CA SER A 508 34.69 8.67 -0.46
C SER A 508 36.16 8.89 -0.06
N PHE A 509 37.08 8.82 -1.02
CA PHE A 509 38.52 8.94 -0.80
C PHE A 509 39.06 10.32 -1.23
N ARG A 510 40.06 10.86 -0.53
CA ARG A 510 40.71 12.14 -0.94
C ARG A 510 41.59 12.01 -2.18
N GLU A 511 42.11 10.82 -2.42
CA GLU A 511 42.93 10.47 -3.57
C GLU A 511 42.21 9.42 -4.40
N LEU A 512 42.42 9.46 -5.72
CA LEU A 512 41.90 8.44 -6.61
C LEU A 512 42.57 7.09 -6.28
N ARG A 513 41.78 6.11 -5.83
CA ARG A 513 42.25 4.74 -5.65
C ARG A 513 42.31 4.05 -7.02
N ASP A 514 43.52 3.71 -7.46
CA ASP A 514 43.70 2.87 -8.63
C ASP A 514 43.32 1.43 -8.28
N ILE A 515 42.25 0.93 -8.90
CA ILE A 515 41.71 -0.41 -8.70
C ILE A 515 41.78 -1.13 -10.05
N ASN A 516 42.76 -2.01 -10.18
CA ASN A 516 42.98 -2.78 -11.40
C ASN A 516 41.99 -3.94 -11.47
N PHE A 517 40.98 -3.78 -12.32
CA PHE A 517 40.06 -4.85 -12.74
C PHE A 517 40.58 -5.53 -14.01
N PRO A 518 40.31 -6.83 -14.23
CA PRO A 518 40.59 -7.47 -15.51
C PRO A 518 39.82 -6.80 -16.66
N SER A 519 40.42 -6.78 -17.85
CA SER A 519 39.83 -6.13 -19.03
C SER A 519 38.59 -6.86 -19.53
N PHE A 520 37.48 -6.14 -19.70
CA PHE A 520 36.26 -6.70 -20.27
C PHE A 520 36.41 -6.86 -21.79
N ASN A 521 36.74 -8.07 -22.24
CA ASN A 521 36.81 -8.44 -23.65
C ASN A 521 35.39 -8.58 -24.23
N ILE A 522 34.75 -7.46 -24.57
CA ILE A 522 33.38 -7.44 -25.12
C ILE A 522 33.44 -7.73 -26.62
N PHE A 523 32.73 -8.77 -27.06
CA PHE A 523 32.61 -9.09 -28.47
C PHE A 523 31.84 -7.99 -29.20
N ASN A 524 32.40 -7.45 -30.29
CA ASN A 524 31.83 -6.33 -31.01
C ASN A 524 31.74 -6.66 -32.52
N HIS A 525 30.52 -6.93 -32.99
CA HIS A 525 30.24 -7.25 -34.39
C HIS A 525 29.34 -6.18 -35.02
N SER A 526 29.45 -5.97 -36.34
CA SER A 526 28.64 -4.97 -37.07
C SER A 526 27.13 -5.19 -36.92
N PHE A 527 26.69 -6.45 -36.90
CA PHE A 527 25.28 -6.82 -36.65
C PHE A 527 24.79 -6.49 -35.22
N SER A 528 25.70 -6.27 -34.25
CA SER A 528 25.27 -5.90 -32.89
C SER A 528 24.51 -4.58 -32.86
N GLN A 529 24.75 -3.67 -33.81
CA GLN A 529 24.00 -2.41 -33.95
C GLN A 529 22.55 -2.62 -34.41
N TYR A 530 22.27 -3.68 -35.16
CA TYR A 530 20.93 -3.96 -35.70
C TYR A 530 20.07 -4.80 -34.75
N LEU A 531 20.69 -5.72 -33.99
CA LEU A 531 20.01 -6.46 -32.91
C LEU A 531 19.78 -5.61 -31.64
N ALA A 532 20.50 -4.49 -31.48
CA ALA A 532 20.46 -3.66 -30.28
C ALA A 532 19.20 -2.82 -30.06
N ASN A 533 18.28 -2.76 -31.02
CA ASN A 533 17.13 -1.86 -30.94
C ASN A 533 16.02 -2.35 -29.97
N ASP A 534 16.11 -3.59 -29.45
CA ASP A 534 15.03 -4.23 -28.69
C ASP A 534 15.09 -4.05 -27.15
N LYS A 535 16.24 -3.58 -26.62
CA LYS A 535 16.41 -2.96 -25.28
C LYS A 535 17.83 -2.40 -25.15
N GLN A 536 17.98 -1.31 -24.37
CA GLN A 536 19.27 -0.66 -24.11
C GLN A 536 20.35 -1.66 -23.69
N HIS A 537 21.60 -1.44 -24.14
CA HIS A 537 22.75 -2.34 -24.01
C HIS A 537 23.18 -2.65 -22.56
N HIS A 538 22.36 -3.40 -21.80
CA HIS A 538 22.56 -3.65 -20.37
C HIS A 538 22.88 -5.13 -20.08
N LEU A 539 24.15 -5.42 -19.79
CA LEU A 539 24.60 -6.77 -19.47
C LEU A 539 24.58 -7.01 -17.96
N SER A 540 24.25 -8.23 -17.52
CA SER A 540 24.27 -8.53 -16.08
C SER A 540 25.69 -8.44 -15.54
N MET A 541 25.92 -7.53 -14.59
CA MET A 541 27.25 -7.22 -14.07
C MET A 541 27.89 -8.45 -13.40
N LYS A 542 27.08 -9.26 -12.69
CA LYS A 542 27.47 -10.58 -12.16
C LYS A 542 27.95 -11.54 -13.23
N LYS A 543 27.22 -11.66 -14.35
CA LYS A 543 27.61 -12.54 -15.47
C LYS A 543 28.91 -12.04 -16.11
N MET A 544 29.04 -10.73 -16.33
CA MET A 544 30.27 -10.14 -16.87
C MET A 544 31.47 -10.34 -15.94
N ALA A 545 31.30 -10.18 -14.63
CA ALA A 545 32.37 -10.43 -13.66
C ALA A 545 32.78 -11.91 -13.65
N LYS A 546 31.84 -12.86 -13.74
CA LYS A 546 32.15 -14.31 -13.85
C LYS A 546 32.93 -14.64 -15.13
N LEU A 547 32.57 -14.05 -16.28
CA LEU A 547 33.28 -14.24 -17.55
C LEU A 547 34.68 -13.58 -17.53
N ALA A 548 34.78 -12.33 -17.07
CA ALA A 548 36.04 -11.59 -16.99
C ALA A 548 37.04 -12.23 -16.00
N LYS A 549 36.57 -12.88 -14.92
CA LYS A 549 37.45 -13.68 -14.04
C LYS A 549 38.08 -14.90 -14.74
N ARG A 550 37.48 -15.37 -15.84
CA ARG A 550 37.93 -16.51 -16.65
C ARG A 550 38.64 -16.10 -17.94
N ASP A 551 38.86 -14.79 -18.15
CA ASP A 551 39.34 -14.20 -19.40
C ASP A 551 38.46 -14.50 -20.65
N GLU A 552 37.19 -14.90 -20.45
CA GLU A 552 36.25 -15.25 -21.51
C GLU A 552 35.65 -14.00 -22.19
N THR A 553 35.37 -14.09 -23.50
CA THR A 553 34.73 -13.01 -24.27
C THR A 553 33.25 -12.82 -23.87
N VAL A 554 32.87 -11.58 -23.59
CA VAL A 554 31.49 -11.22 -23.24
C VAL A 554 30.68 -10.93 -24.50
N PHE A 555 29.74 -11.81 -24.84
CA PHE A 555 28.75 -11.61 -25.90
C PHE A 555 27.55 -10.82 -25.38
N LYS A 556 27.03 -9.88 -26.19
CA LYS A 556 25.87 -9.07 -25.83
C LYS A 556 24.55 -9.83 -25.99
N SER A 557 24.51 -10.82 -26.88
CA SER A 557 23.35 -11.68 -27.14
C SER A 557 23.73 -13.13 -27.45
N LEU A 558 22.77 -14.06 -27.36
CA LEU A 558 22.96 -15.46 -27.77
C LEU A 558 23.31 -15.58 -29.27
N ALA A 559 22.74 -14.69 -30.10
CA ALA A 559 23.02 -14.63 -31.53
C ALA A 559 24.48 -14.22 -31.81
N GLU A 560 25.09 -13.39 -30.97
CA GLU A 560 26.52 -13.05 -31.10
C GLU A 560 27.43 -14.22 -30.76
N SER A 561 27.12 -15.03 -29.73
CA SER A 561 27.87 -16.27 -29.46
C SER A 561 27.73 -17.32 -30.58
N MET A 562 26.61 -17.30 -31.33
CA MET A 562 26.45 -18.12 -32.54
C MET A 562 27.27 -17.55 -33.71
N LEU A 563 27.23 -16.24 -33.95
CA LEU A 563 28.01 -15.57 -35.01
C LEU A 563 29.53 -15.66 -34.80
N ALA A 564 29.99 -15.79 -33.55
CA ALA A 564 31.39 -15.97 -33.21
C ALA A 564 31.93 -17.40 -33.43
N GLY A 565 31.11 -18.34 -33.90
CA GLY A 565 31.53 -19.73 -34.16
C GLY A 565 31.79 -20.58 -32.91
N GLN A 566 31.37 -20.13 -31.72
CA GLN A 566 31.52 -20.91 -30.47
C GLN A 566 30.39 -21.94 -30.26
N ILE A 567 29.40 -21.96 -31.15
CA ILE A 567 28.30 -22.93 -31.15
C ILE A 567 28.28 -23.57 -32.53
N ASP A 568 29.13 -24.57 -32.72
CA ASP A 568 29.08 -25.44 -33.89
C ASP A 568 27.76 -26.24 -33.85
N PHE A 569 26.78 -25.78 -34.63
CA PHE A 569 25.72 -26.65 -35.07
C PHE A 569 26.33 -27.64 -36.06
N SER A 570 26.71 -28.81 -35.57
CA SER A 570 26.96 -29.97 -36.42
C SER A 570 25.68 -30.25 -37.21
N THR A 571 25.60 -29.75 -38.44
CA THR A 571 24.58 -30.10 -39.43
C THR A 571 24.86 -31.49 -39.99
N SER A 572 25.06 -32.46 -39.09
CA SER A 572 25.07 -33.88 -39.41
C SER A 572 23.69 -34.23 -39.96
N SER A 573 23.68 -34.54 -41.26
CA SER A 573 22.51 -34.92 -42.02
C SER A 573 21.81 -36.09 -41.32
N PHE A 574 20.62 -35.85 -40.77
CA PHE A 574 19.87 -36.87 -40.06
C PHE A 574 19.37 -37.94 -41.07
N PRO A 575 19.65 -39.25 -40.89
CA PRO A 575 20.40 -39.87 -39.81
C PRO A 575 21.87 -40.17 -40.19
N ASP A 576 22.81 -39.68 -39.38
CA ASP A 576 24.22 -40.00 -39.52
C ASP A 576 24.58 -41.34 -38.85
N THR A 577 25.69 -41.97 -39.27
CA THR A 577 26.11 -43.30 -38.81
C THR A 577 26.33 -43.36 -37.30
N ASP A 578 26.93 -42.31 -36.71
CA ASP A 578 27.14 -42.20 -35.27
C ASP A 578 25.81 -42.08 -34.49
N GLY A 579 24.79 -41.43 -35.07
CA GLY A 579 23.45 -41.35 -34.48
C GLY A 579 22.74 -42.71 -34.43
N LEU A 580 22.98 -43.56 -35.45
CA LEU A 580 22.49 -44.93 -35.50
C LEU A 580 23.20 -45.82 -34.46
N ILE A 581 24.53 -45.69 -34.33
CA ILE A 581 25.31 -46.39 -33.30
C ILE A 581 24.87 -45.95 -31.89
N ALA A 582 24.65 -44.65 -31.67
CA ALA A 582 24.16 -44.12 -30.40
C ALA A 582 22.74 -44.63 -30.07
N LEU A 583 21.83 -44.74 -31.05
CA LEU A 583 20.49 -45.29 -30.84
C LEU A 583 20.53 -46.77 -30.44
N VAL A 584 21.37 -47.57 -31.10
CA VAL A 584 21.54 -49.00 -30.77
C VAL A 584 22.21 -49.15 -29.38
N GLY A 585 23.27 -48.40 -29.12
CA GLY A 585 23.99 -48.41 -27.84
C GLY A 585 23.12 -47.99 -26.66
N THR A 586 22.34 -46.91 -26.78
CA THR A 586 21.40 -46.46 -25.74
C THR A 586 20.27 -47.46 -25.50
N SER A 587 19.74 -48.09 -26.57
CA SER A 587 18.70 -49.13 -26.44
C SER A 587 19.22 -50.39 -25.73
N LEU A 588 20.46 -50.80 -26.03
CA LEU A 588 21.12 -51.90 -25.36
C LEU A 588 21.42 -51.56 -23.88
N ALA A 589 21.90 -50.34 -23.62
CA ALA A 589 22.13 -49.83 -22.27
C ALA A 589 20.83 -49.78 -21.45
N PHE A 590 19.70 -49.39 -22.04
CA PHE A 590 18.41 -49.36 -21.35
C PHE A 590 17.90 -50.77 -20.99
N LEU A 591 18.10 -51.76 -21.88
CA LEU A 591 17.83 -53.17 -21.58
C LEU A 591 18.75 -53.69 -20.46
N CYS A 592 20.04 -53.33 -20.48
CA CYS A 592 20.97 -53.61 -19.40
C CYS A 592 20.56 -52.95 -18.08
N ILE A 593 20.05 -51.71 -18.09
CA ILE A 593 19.52 -51.02 -16.90
C ILE A 593 18.29 -51.73 -16.36
N ILE A 594 17.33 -52.14 -17.21
CA ILE A 594 16.17 -52.93 -16.78
C ILE A 594 16.62 -54.26 -16.15
N TYR A 595 17.61 -54.94 -16.75
CA TYR A 595 18.19 -56.16 -16.21
C TYR A 595 18.95 -55.92 -14.89
N CYS A 596 19.70 -54.83 -14.77
CA CYS A 596 20.40 -54.42 -13.56
C CYS A 596 19.43 -54.02 -12.45
N ILE A 597 18.30 -53.36 -12.75
CA ILE A 597 17.25 -53.06 -11.77
C ILE A 597 16.58 -54.36 -11.31
N TRP A 598 16.25 -55.27 -12.23
CA TRP A 598 15.70 -56.58 -11.90
C TRP A 598 16.66 -57.42 -11.04
N SER A 599 17.95 -57.43 -11.40
CA SER A 599 19.01 -58.07 -10.64
C SER A 599 19.25 -57.39 -9.30
N TYR A 600 19.21 -56.05 -9.22
CA TYR A 600 19.30 -55.28 -7.98
C TYR A 600 18.14 -55.56 -7.04
N PHE A 601 16.90 -55.68 -7.52
CA PHE A 601 15.77 -56.15 -6.70
C PHE A 601 15.96 -57.59 -6.19
N LYS A 602 16.67 -58.43 -6.95
CA LYS A 602 17.04 -59.80 -6.53
C LYS A 602 18.18 -59.81 -5.52
N ILE A 603 19.19 -58.94 -5.69
CA ILE A 603 20.37 -58.79 -4.82
C ILE A 603 20.00 -58.07 -3.51
N ARG A 604 19.09 -57.09 -3.53
CA ARG A 604 18.63 -56.34 -2.35
C ARG A 604 17.87 -57.22 -1.35
N LYS A 605 17.38 -58.40 -1.77
CA LYS A 605 16.88 -59.45 -0.86
C LYS A 605 18.00 -60.20 -0.12
N LEU A 606 19.25 -60.11 -0.58
CA LEU A 606 20.44 -60.68 0.07
C LEU A 606 21.23 -59.61 0.85
N THR A 607 21.34 -58.38 0.34
CA THR A 607 22.13 -57.32 1.01
C THR A 607 21.48 -56.77 2.29
N THR A 608 20.18 -56.94 2.48
CA THR A 608 19.49 -56.57 3.74
C THR A 608 19.93 -57.41 4.94
N LEU A 609 20.65 -58.52 4.74
CA LEU A 609 21.26 -59.31 5.82
C LEU A 609 22.65 -58.77 6.25
N LEU A 610 23.28 -57.93 5.42
CA LEU A 610 24.71 -57.57 5.53
C LEU A 610 24.97 -56.11 5.90
N ALA A 611 23.93 -55.27 5.92
CA ALA A 611 24.03 -53.83 6.21
C ALA A 611 23.83 -53.47 7.70
N LEU A 612 24.07 -54.41 8.62
CA LEU A 612 23.94 -54.21 10.08
C LEU A 612 25.29 -53.96 10.79
N THR A 613 26.40 -53.93 10.04
CA THR A 613 27.77 -53.78 10.56
C THR A 613 28.62 -52.84 9.70
N HIS A 614 28.50 -51.52 9.89
CA HIS A 614 29.65 -50.62 10.17
C HIS A 614 29.31 -49.12 10.26
N VAL A 615 30.18 -48.42 11.01
CA VAL A 615 30.30 -46.98 11.26
C VAL A 615 31.82 -46.66 11.21
N THR A 616 32.37 -45.44 11.07
CA THR A 616 31.91 -44.06 11.40
C THR A 616 32.56 -42.98 10.50
N ASN A 617 31.97 -41.77 10.47
CA ASN A 617 32.53 -40.41 10.68
C ASN A 617 34.09 -40.17 10.71
N PRO A 618 34.60 -38.92 10.62
CA PRO A 618 34.09 -37.67 9.98
C PRO A 618 35.16 -36.77 9.27
N SER A 619 34.68 -35.66 8.66
CA SER A 619 35.30 -34.32 8.44
C SER A 619 36.82 -34.06 8.50
N HIS A 620 37.31 -33.30 7.49
CA HIS A 620 38.47 -32.40 7.62
C HIS A 620 38.07 -30.94 7.30
N ALA A 621 38.63 -30.00 8.04
CA ALA A 621 38.55 -28.55 7.78
C ALA A 621 39.97 -27.96 7.74
N PHE A 622 40.21 -26.98 6.86
CA PHE A 622 41.50 -26.31 6.70
C PHE A 622 41.43 -24.82 7.11
N PRO A 623 42.51 -24.24 7.66
CA PRO A 623 42.52 -22.87 8.16
C PRO A 623 42.78 -21.84 7.06
N THR A 624 42.28 -20.62 7.24
CA THR A 624 42.53 -19.49 6.34
C THR A 624 43.49 -18.47 6.96
N LEU A 625 44.43 -17.98 6.14
CA LEU A 625 45.42 -16.97 6.52
C LEU A 625 44.93 -15.55 6.11
N HIS A 626 45.36 -14.53 6.86
CA HIS A 626 45.26 -13.12 6.47
C HIS A 626 46.46 -12.71 5.61
N PRO A 627 46.26 -11.75 4.69
CA PRO A 627 47.28 -10.73 4.50
C PRO A 627 46.72 -9.31 4.34
N ASP A 628 47.63 -8.34 4.38
CA ASP A 628 47.40 -6.89 4.32
C ASP A 628 46.79 -6.38 3.00
N LEU A 629 46.24 -5.16 3.09
CA LEU A 629 45.37 -4.57 2.09
C LEU A 629 46.12 -3.88 0.93
N SER A 630 46.60 -4.67 -0.04
CA SER A 630 46.80 -4.19 -1.42
C SER A 630 45.79 -4.88 -2.35
N LEU A 631 44.92 -4.08 -2.98
CA LEU A 631 43.87 -4.55 -3.90
C LEU A 631 44.44 -4.84 -5.30
N MET A 632 45.42 -5.74 -5.38
CA MET A 632 45.86 -6.30 -6.65
C MET A 632 45.09 -7.58 -6.95
N TYR A 633 44.29 -7.57 -8.01
CA TYR A 633 43.70 -8.79 -8.55
C TYR A 633 44.81 -9.71 -9.06
N THR A 634 45.20 -10.68 -8.24
CA THR A 634 45.98 -11.83 -8.67
C THR A 634 45.01 -12.85 -9.24
N LYS A 635 45.26 -13.32 -10.48
CA LYS A 635 44.46 -14.37 -11.11
C LYS A 635 44.43 -15.56 -10.16
N ALA A 636 43.24 -15.90 -9.66
CA ALA A 636 43.10 -17.06 -8.79
C ALA A 636 43.62 -18.29 -9.56
N PRO A 637 44.42 -19.17 -8.94
CA PRO A 637 44.80 -20.42 -9.58
C PRO A 637 43.52 -21.16 -9.98
N GLU A 638 43.56 -21.87 -11.12
CA GLU A 638 42.45 -22.68 -11.62
C GLU A 638 42.14 -23.82 -10.63
N VAL A 639 41.36 -23.49 -9.62
CA VAL A 639 40.55 -24.46 -8.91
C VAL A 639 39.47 -24.86 -9.93
N ASP A 640 39.52 -26.11 -10.38
CA ASP A 640 38.43 -26.75 -11.11
C ASP A 640 37.15 -26.66 -10.26
N GLU A 641 36.44 -25.55 -10.42
CA GLU A 641 35.14 -25.29 -9.81
C GLU A 641 34.15 -26.22 -10.50
N LYS A 642 34.07 -27.45 -9.99
CA LYS A 642 33.26 -28.56 -10.50
C LYS A 642 31.96 -28.02 -11.07
N VAL A 643 31.86 -28.03 -12.40
CA VAL A 643 30.73 -27.49 -13.16
C VAL A 643 29.45 -27.87 -12.43
N THR A 644 28.71 -26.86 -11.97
CA THR A 644 27.57 -27.10 -11.09
C THR A 644 26.68 -28.15 -11.73
N ILE A 645 26.28 -29.14 -10.95
CA ILE A 645 25.56 -30.33 -11.44
C ILE A 645 24.38 -29.92 -12.35
N PHE A 646 23.73 -28.78 -12.05
CA PHE A 646 22.69 -28.17 -12.88
C PHE A 646 23.12 -27.66 -14.27
N GLU A 647 24.26 -27.00 -14.46
CA GLU A 647 24.71 -26.57 -15.80
C GLU A 647 25.07 -27.77 -16.68
N ASN A 648 25.77 -28.77 -16.11
CA ASN A 648 26.12 -30.00 -16.82
C ASN A 648 24.88 -30.89 -17.09
N ILE A 649 23.89 -30.85 -16.19
CA ILE A 649 22.55 -31.41 -16.43
C ILE A 649 21.88 -30.68 -17.60
N TYR A 650 21.87 -29.34 -17.62
CA TYR A 650 21.10 -28.60 -18.62
C TYR A 650 21.63 -28.82 -20.04
N THR A 651 22.95 -28.81 -20.24
CA THR A 651 23.58 -29.14 -21.54
C THR A 651 23.43 -30.62 -21.91
N SER A 652 23.41 -31.53 -20.93
CA SER A 652 23.10 -32.96 -21.15
C SER A 652 21.60 -33.25 -21.35
N PHE A 653 20.70 -32.31 -21.01
CA PHE A 653 19.25 -32.50 -21.12
C PHE A 653 18.68 -32.07 -22.47
N THR A 654 19.32 -31.16 -23.19
CA THR A 654 18.74 -30.61 -24.44
C THR A 654 19.10 -31.40 -25.69
N THR A 655 20.21 -32.14 -25.71
CA THR A 655 20.73 -32.81 -26.93
C THR A 655 20.31 -34.28 -27.13
N PRO A 656 20.22 -35.17 -26.11
CA PRO A 656 19.96 -36.59 -26.35
C PRO A 656 18.48 -37.03 -26.20
N TRP A 657 17.61 -36.19 -25.65
CA TRP A 657 16.23 -36.59 -25.30
C TRP A 657 15.36 -37.12 -26.46
N PRO A 658 15.46 -36.65 -27.71
CA PRO A 658 14.75 -37.26 -28.84
C PRO A 658 15.16 -38.72 -29.05
N TYR A 659 16.46 -39.03 -28.96
CA TYR A 659 16.98 -40.39 -29.11
C TYR A 659 16.61 -41.29 -27.92
N VAL A 660 16.70 -40.76 -26.68
CA VAL A 660 16.31 -41.49 -25.47
C VAL A 660 14.82 -41.80 -25.45
N THR A 661 13.96 -40.83 -25.79
CA THR A 661 12.50 -41.06 -25.83
C THR A 661 12.14 -42.08 -26.92
N LEU A 662 12.73 -41.99 -28.12
CA LEU A 662 12.52 -42.97 -29.19
C LEU A 662 12.99 -44.39 -28.77
N SER A 663 14.15 -44.50 -28.13
CA SER A 663 14.69 -45.76 -27.58
C SER A 663 13.80 -46.38 -26.50
N VAL A 664 13.26 -45.56 -25.58
CA VAL A 664 12.32 -46.03 -24.56
C VAL A 664 11.01 -46.50 -25.19
N PHE A 665 10.47 -45.80 -26.19
CA PHE A 665 9.26 -46.25 -26.88
C PHE A 665 9.46 -47.55 -27.66
N THR A 666 10.58 -47.73 -28.37
CA THR A 666 10.86 -48.98 -29.11
C THR A 666 11.08 -50.17 -28.18
N THR A 667 11.86 -50.01 -27.09
CA THR A 667 12.07 -51.07 -26.09
C THR A 667 10.77 -51.47 -25.38
N LEU A 668 9.92 -50.50 -24.99
CA LEU A 668 8.59 -50.78 -24.45
C LEU A 668 7.69 -51.53 -25.44
N PHE A 669 7.72 -51.18 -26.74
CA PHE A 669 6.99 -51.90 -27.79
C PHE A 669 7.45 -53.36 -27.91
N ILE A 670 8.76 -53.60 -27.97
CA ILE A 670 9.35 -54.94 -28.05
C ILE A 670 8.95 -55.77 -26.83
N CYS A 671 9.09 -55.23 -25.61
CA CYS A 671 8.68 -55.91 -24.39
C CYS A 671 7.18 -56.22 -24.35
N PHE A 672 6.33 -55.31 -24.82
CA PHE A 672 4.88 -55.53 -24.91
C PHE A 672 4.52 -56.67 -25.88
N TYR A 673 5.13 -56.70 -27.07
CA TYR A 673 4.91 -57.78 -28.04
C TYR A 673 5.44 -59.13 -27.53
N ALA A 674 6.64 -59.16 -26.93
CA ALA A 674 7.20 -60.36 -26.32
C ALA A 674 6.29 -60.91 -25.19
N HIS A 675 5.80 -60.03 -24.31
CA HIS A 675 4.84 -60.42 -23.26
C HIS A 675 3.53 -60.96 -23.84
N LYS A 676 2.99 -60.31 -24.89
CA LYS A 676 1.76 -60.73 -25.57
C LYS A 676 1.91 -62.10 -26.26
N LEU A 677 3.07 -62.36 -26.88
CA LEU A 677 3.42 -63.67 -27.46
C LEU A 677 3.57 -64.74 -26.38
N TRP A 678 4.31 -64.47 -25.30
CA TRP A 678 4.49 -65.42 -24.20
C TRP A 678 3.17 -65.78 -23.51
N LYS A 679 2.29 -64.79 -23.30
CA LYS A 679 0.93 -65.02 -22.77
C LYS A 679 0.05 -65.85 -23.71
N LYS A 680 0.24 -65.73 -25.03
CA LYS A 680 -0.45 -66.56 -26.03
C LYS A 680 0.04 -68.02 -25.97
N PHE A 681 1.34 -68.24 -25.78
CA PHE A 681 1.95 -69.56 -25.63
C PHE A 681 1.59 -70.26 -24.31
N LYS A 682 1.45 -69.52 -23.20
CA LYS A 682 1.15 -70.07 -21.86
C LYS A 682 -0.35 -70.38 -21.63
N SER A 683 -1.18 -70.36 -22.68
CA SER A 683 -2.61 -70.64 -22.62
C SER A 683 -2.90 -72.15 -22.57
N THR A 684 -2.48 -72.83 -21.49
CA THR A 684 -2.84 -74.24 -21.25
C THR A 684 -4.34 -74.41 -21.04
N HIS A 685 -4.84 -75.61 -21.37
CA HIS A 685 -6.25 -75.96 -21.34
C HIS A 685 -6.84 -75.80 -19.94
N LYS A 686 -7.92 -75.02 -19.80
CA LYS A 686 -8.63 -74.80 -18.55
C LYS A 686 -10.13 -74.92 -18.79
N THR A 687 -10.79 -75.58 -17.86
CA THR A 687 -12.26 -75.56 -17.77
C THR A 687 -12.65 -74.31 -17.01
N THR A 688 -13.55 -73.49 -17.55
CA THR A 688 -13.97 -72.24 -16.92
C THR A 688 -15.47 -72.15 -16.85
N LEU A 689 -15.98 -71.91 -15.65
CA LEU A 689 -17.39 -71.67 -15.38
C LEU A 689 -17.69 -70.20 -15.63
N HIS A 690 -18.77 -69.95 -16.38
CA HIS A 690 -19.25 -68.64 -16.75
C HIS A 690 -20.71 -68.46 -16.38
N ILE A 691 -21.10 -67.20 -16.25
CA ILE A 691 -22.50 -66.76 -16.34
C ILE A 691 -22.63 -65.86 -17.56
N GLU A 692 -23.55 -66.20 -18.45
CA GLU A 692 -24.02 -65.31 -19.51
C GLU A 692 -25.29 -64.64 -19.05
N LEU A 693 -25.33 -63.31 -19.14
CA LEU A 693 -26.53 -62.51 -18.90
C LEU A 693 -26.95 -61.93 -20.25
N THR A 694 -28.21 -62.13 -20.65
CA THR A 694 -28.72 -61.70 -21.96
C THR A 694 -30.12 -61.09 -21.86
N THR A 695 -30.34 -60.02 -22.62
CA THR A 695 -31.64 -59.34 -22.81
C THR A 695 -32.24 -59.65 -24.18
N GLY A 696 -31.72 -60.66 -24.88
CA GLY A 696 -32.10 -61.05 -26.25
C GLY A 696 -31.36 -60.25 -27.34
N THR A 697 -31.11 -58.96 -27.12
CA THR A 697 -30.36 -58.09 -28.05
C THR A 697 -28.91 -57.85 -27.63
N GLU A 698 -28.62 -57.87 -26.32
CA GLU A 698 -27.27 -57.74 -25.77
C GLU A 698 -26.98 -58.91 -24.83
N CYS A 699 -25.79 -59.50 -24.95
CA CYS A 699 -25.29 -60.49 -23.99
C CYS A 699 -23.91 -60.12 -23.42
N ILE A 700 -23.63 -60.59 -22.21
CA ILE A 700 -22.32 -60.44 -21.58
C ILE A 700 -21.89 -61.73 -20.86
N LEU A 701 -20.73 -62.24 -21.26
CA LEU A 701 -20.09 -63.39 -20.63
C LEU A 701 -19.14 -62.93 -19.50
N LEU A 702 -19.47 -63.33 -18.28
CA LEU A 702 -18.68 -63.16 -17.07
C LEU A 702 -18.07 -64.52 -16.67
N GLN A 703 -16.86 -64.52 -16.12
CA GLN A 703 -16.18 -65.74 -15.67
C GLN A 703 -16.24 -65.80 -14.15
N LEU A 704 -16.80 -66.88 -13.61
CA LEU A 704 -16.98 -67.10 -12.18
C LEU A 704 -15.77 -67.80 -11.56
N ALA A 705 -15.37 -68.94 -12.14
CA ALA A 705 -14.32 -69.78 -11.61
C ALA A 705 -13.52 -70.49 -12.70
N THR A 706 -12.25 -70.80 -12.40
CA THR A 706 -11.43 -71.75 -13.18
C THR A 706 -11.45 -73.10 -12.48
N LEU A 707 -12.01 -74.13 -13.10
CA LEU A 707 -11.97 -75.49 -12.60
C LEU A 707 -10.66 -76.17 -13.08
N PRO A 708 -9.90 -76.83 -12.20
CA PRO A 708 -8.59 -77.39 -12.56
C PRO A 708 -8.66 -78.69 -13.38
N LEU A 709 -9.83 -79.34 -13.48
CA LEU A 709 -10.04 -80.62 -14.15
C LEU A 709 -11.02 -80.49 -15.33
N CYS A 710 -11.03 -81.47 -16.24
CA CYS A 710 -11.97 -81.55 -17.36
C CYS A 710 -13.43 -81.64 -16.88
N PRO A 711 -14.42 -81.20 -17.70
CA PRO A 711 -15.84 -81.13 -17.35
C PRO A 711 -16.41 -82.38 -16.67
N ASP A 712 -16.10 -83.56 -17.18
CA ASP A 712 -16.73 -84.83 -16.77
C ASP A 712 -16.35 -85.27 -15.34
N ASN A 713 -15.42 -84.58 -14.69
CA ASN A 713 -15.03 -84.81 -13.30
C ASN A 713 -15.85 -84.00 -12.28
N TRP A 714 -16.86 -83.25 -12.73
CA TRP A 714 -17.66 -82.35 -11.91
C TRP A 714 -19.15 -82.61 -12.08
N VAL A 715 -19.84 -82.89 -10.96
CA VAL A 715 -21.30 -82.73 -10.86
C VAL A 715 -21.54 -81.28 -10.47
N ILE A 716 -22.24 -80.54 -11.32
CA ILE A 716 -22.56 -79.13 -11.12
C ILE A 716 -24.07 -79.02 -11.00
N GLN A 717 -24.58 -78.59 -9.85
CA GLN A 717 -25.97 -78.25 -9.65
C GLN A 717 -26.09 -76.72 -9.69
N PRO A 718 -26.56 -76.12 -10.79
CA PRO A 718 -26.72 -74.67 -10.89
C PRO A 718 -27.77 -74.17 -9.88
N PRO A 719 -27.65 -72.92 -9.38
CA PRO A 719 -28.65 -72.35 -8.51
C PRO A 719 -29.95 -72.11 -9.30
N GLN A 720 -31.10 -72.39 -8.69
CA GLN A 720 -32.40 -72.23 -9.35
C GLN A 720 -32.71 -70.76 -9.67
N ASP A 721 -32.43 -69.87 -8.72
CA ASP A 721 -32.63 -68.42 -8.84
C ASP A 721 -31.38 -67.61 -8.48
N ILE A 722 -31.27 -66.45 -9.15
CA ILE A 722 -30.34 -65.35 -8.82
C ILE A 722 -31.19 -64.20 -8.29
N HIS A 723 -31.08 -63.91 -6.99
CA HIS A 723 -31.86 -62.87 -6.34
C HIS A 723 -31.36 -61.46 -6.68
N ASN A 724 -30.03 -61.26 -6.79
CA ASN A 724 -29.46 -59.94 -7.05
C ASN A 724 -28.06 -60.00 -7.68
N ILE A 725 -27.70 -58.94 -8.42
CA ILE A 725 -26.40 -58.74 -9.07
C ILE A 725 -25.90 -57.33 -8.77
N ASN A 726 -25.10 -57.20 -7.71
CA ASN A 726 -24.57 -55.91 -7.23
C ASN A 726 -23.19 -55.61 -7.84
N ILE A 727 -22.90 -54.33 -8.16
CA ILE A 727 -21.67 -53.91 -8.86
C ILE A 727 -20.98 -52.76 -8.11
N HIS A 728 -20.06 -53.13 -7.22
CA HIS A 728 -19.29 -52.21 -6.41
C HIS A 728 -18.10 -51.62 -7.19
N ARG A 729 -17.82 -50.32 -7.00
CA ARG A 729 -16.65 -49.65 -7.57
C ARG A 729 -15.54 -49.59 -6.54
N THR A 730 -14.55 -50.44 -6.71
CA THR A 730 -13.50 -50.68 -5.71
C THR A 730 -12.28 -49.78 -5.92
N TYR A 731 -11.81 -49.63 -7.16
CA TYR A 731 -10.64 -48.80 -7.50
C TYR A 731 -10.77 -48.13 -8.88
N LEU A 732 -9.79 -47.28 -9.25
CA LEU A 732 -9.81 -46.50 -10.51
C LEU A 732 -9.86 -47.37 -11.78
N LEU A 733 -9.33 -48.60 -11.72
CA LEU A 733 -9.12 -49.49 -12.88
C LEU A 733 -9.93 -50.80 -12.84
N TRP A 734 -10.67 -51.09 -11.77
CA TRP A 734 -11.41 -52.35 -11.59
C TRP A 734 -12.66 -52.20 -10.73
N ALA A 735 -13.64 -53.06 -10.98
CA ALA A 735 -14.91 -53.13 -10.25
C ALA A 735 -15.19 -54.56 -9.82
N THR A 736 -15.90 -54.73 -8.70
CA THR A 736 -16.25 -56.04 -8.13
C THR A 736 -17.74 -56.29 -8.33
N VAL A 737 -18.10 -57.45 -8.89
CA VAL A 737 -19.48 -57.93 -8.99
C VAL A 737 -19.71 -58.92 -7.87
N THR A 738 -20.85 -58.82 -7.21
CA THR A 738 -21.34 -59.76 -6.18
C THR A 738 -22.68 -60.34 -6.61
N LEU A 739 -22.76 -61.67 -6.65
CA LEU A 739 -23.97 -62.43 -6.98
C LEU A 739 -24.60 -62.96 -5.70
N GLU A 740 -25.90 -62.68 -5.52
CA GLU A 740 -26.74 -63.27 -4.48
C GLU A 740 -27.58 -64.37 -5.13
N THR A 741 -27.26 -65.64 -4.86
CA THR A 741 -27.90 -66.82 -5.46
C THR A 741 -28.36 -67.80 -4.38
N SER A 742 -29.28 -68.70 -4.75
CA SER A 742 -29.52 -69.94 -4.01
C SER A 742 -28.26 -70.83 -3.95
N GLU A 743 -28.31 -71.94 -3.20
CA GLU A 743 -27.17 -72.85 -3.02
C GLU A 743 -26.61 -73.33 -4.37
N PHE A 744 -25.32 -73.06 -4.59
CA PHE A 744 -24.62 -73.44 -5.81
C PHE A 744 -23.53 -74.46 -5.48
N ALA A 745 -23.80 -75.75 -5.74
CA ALA A 745 -22.90 -76.85 -5.44
C ALA A 745 -22.14 -77.33 -6.68
N ILE A 746 -20.81 -77.34 -6.59
CA ILE A 746 -19.94 -78.10 -7.50
C ILE A 746 -19.28 -79.20 -6.68
N GLN A 747 -19.54 -80.46 -7.04
CA GLN A 747 -18.95 -81.62 -6.40
C GLN A 747 -18.01 -82.32 -7.37
N ASN A 748 -16.80 -82.64 -6.89
CA ASN A 748 -15.86 -83.45 -7.66
C ASN A 748 -16.28 -84.93 -7.60
N VAL A 749 -16.48 -85.57 -8.76
CA VAL A 749 -16.97 -86.95 -8.90
C VAL A 749 -16.10 -87.96 -8.15
N HIS A 750 -14.77 -87.79 -8.19
CA HIS A 750 -13.83 -88.78 -7.67
C HIS A 750 -13.47 -88.60 -6.19
N THR A 751 -13.68 -87.40 -5.63
CA THR A 751 -13.24 -87.06 -4.27
C THR A 751 -14.38 -86.64 -3.34
N ASN A 752 -15.61 -86.49 -3.85
CA ASN A 752 -16.78 -85.96 -3.14
C ASN A 752 -16.56 -84.61 -2.43
N LYS A 753 -15.48 -83.89 -2.75
CA LYS A 753 -15.24 -82.55 -2.23
C LYS A 753 -16.09 -81.54 -2.96
N GLN A 754 -16.88 -80.79 -2.19
CA GLN A 754 -17.62 -79.63 -2.67
C GLN A 754 -16.67 -78.44 -2.83
N LEU A 755 -16.75 -77.74 -3.96
CA LEU A 755 -15.98 -76.55 -4.26
C LEU A 755 -16.89 -75.32 -4.13
N ASN A 756 -16.65 -74.51 -3.09
CA ASN A 756 -17.37 -73.26 -2.90
C ASN A 756 -16.97 -72.25 -3.99
N ILE A 757 -17.95 -71.76 -4.72
CA ILE A 757 -17.75 -70.78 -5.80
C ILE A 757 -17.71 -69.37 -5.18
N PRO A 758 -16.77 -68.51 -5.56
CA PRO A 758 -16.74 -67.14 -5.08
C PRO A 758 -17.96 -66.37 -5.61
N THR A 759 -18.83 -65.93 -4.70
CA THR A 759 -19.96 -65.03 -5.00
C THR A 759 -19.50 -63.64 -5.45
N SER A 760 -18.26 -63.25 -5.13
CA SER A 760 -17.64 -61.98 -5.53
C SER A 760 -16.47 -62.17 -6.50
N PHE A 761 -16.47 -61.47 -7.64
CA PHE A 761 -15.35 -61.50 -8.61
C PHE A 761 -15.10 -60.15 -9.28
N ASN A 762 -13.86 -59.93 -9.72
CA ASN A 762 -13.41 -58.65 -10.29
C ASN A 762 -13.53 -58.62 -11.82
N ILE A 763 -14.02 -57.51 -12.35
CA ILE A 763 -14.15 -57.24 -13.79
C ILE A 763 -13.55 -55.89 -14.17
N SER A 764 -13.21 -55.73 -15.45
CA SER A 764 -12.73 -54.44 -15.98
C SER A 764 -13.85 -53.40 -16.01
N VAL A 765 -13.50 -52.12 -15.89
CA VAL A 765 -14.46 -51.00 -15.87
C VAL A 765 -15.35 -50.98 -17.12
N ILE A 766 -14.82 -51.35 -18.29
CA ILE A 766 -15.58 -51.44 -19.55
C ILE A 766 -16.65 -52.56 -19.48
N LYS A 767 -16.31 -53.74 -18.93
CA LYS A 767 -17.28 -54.81 -18.69
C LYS A 767 -18.32 -54.39 -17.66
N ALA A 768 -17.92 -53.72 -16.58
CA ALA A 768 -18.83 -53.22 -15.55
C ALA A 768 -19.83 -52.18 -16.10
N TYR A 769 -19.38 -51.29 -17.00
CA TYR A 769 -20.26 -50.34 -17.68
C TYR A 769 -21.30 -51.04 -18.57
N ARG A 770 -20.88 -52.01 -19.39
CA ARG A 770 -21.82 -52.82 -20.20
C ARG A 770 -22.80 -53.61 -19.34
N LEU A 771 -22.32 -54.24 -18.27
CA LEU A 771 -23.15 -54.99 -17.32
C LEU A 771 -24.21 -54.09 -16.66
N ARG A 772 -23.81 -52.89 -16.19
CA ARG A 772 -24.75 -51.89 -15.65
C ARG A 772 -25.80 -51.40 -16.65
N ARG A 773 -25.52 -51.44 -17.96
CA ARG A 773 -26.51 -51.13 -18.99
C ARG A 773 -27.49 -52.29 -19.15
N LEU A 774 -26.99 -53.51 -19.22
CA LEU A 774 -27.78 -54.73 -19.41
C LEU A 774 -28.74 -54.98 -18.25
N LEU A 775 -28.29 -54.84 -17.00
CA LEU A 775 -29.12 -55.03 -15.78
C LEU A 775 -30.24 -53.99 -15.59
N ARG A 776 -30.38 -52.99 -16.48
CA ARG A 776 -31.53 -52.06 -16.48
C ARG A 776 -32.74 -52.58 -17.26
N GLN A 777 -32.56 -53.68 -18.00
CA GLN A 777 -33.60 -54.36 -18.77
C GLN A 777 -33.90 -55.72 -18.12
N PRO A 778 -35.08 -56.31 -18.34
CA PRO A 778 -35.32 -57.71 -17.97
C PRO A 778 -34.31 -58.61 -18.68
N TYR A 779 -33.58 -59.42 -17.92
CA TYR A 779 -32.51 -60.28 -18.41
C TYR A 779 -32.76 -61.74 -18.02
N THR A 780 -32.20 -62.66 -18.81
CA THR A 780 -32.09 -64.08 -18.45
C THR A 780 -30.63 -64.41 -18.16
N ALA A 781 -30.41 -65.34 -17.22
CA ALA A 781 -29.10 -65.75 -16.75
C ALA A 781 -28.87 -67.23 -17.09
N TYR A 782 -27.74 -67.54 -17.71
CA TYR A 782 -27.36 -68.89 -18.11
C TYR A 782 -26.00 -69.24 -17.54
N PHE A 783 -25.90 -70.36 -16.81
CA PHE A 783 -24.62 -70.89 -16.38
C PHE A 783 -24.02 -71.74 -17.50
N LEU A 784 -22.83 -71.37 -17.93
CA LEU A 784 -22.11 -72.02 -19.04
C LEU A 784 -20.80 -72.61 -18.54
N LEU A 785 -20.62 -73.90 -18.77
CA LEU A 785 -19.33 -74.55 -18.58
C LEU A 785 -18.56 -74.51 -19.89
N SER A 786 -17.37 -73.90 -19.90
CA SER A 786 -16.54 -73.84 -21.11
C SER A 786 -15.26 -74.67 -20.98
N HIS A 787 -14.91 -75.37 -22.04
CA HIS A 787 -13.71 -76.20 -22.14
C HIS A 787 -13.28 -76.23 -23.62
N HIS A 788 -12.01 -75.94 -23.92
CA HIS A 788 -11.49 -75.80 -25.30
C HIS A 788 -12.30 -74.85 -26.21
N ARG A 789 -12.95 -73.82 -25.65
CA ARG A 789 -13.90 -72.89 -26.32
C ARG A 789 -15.23 -73.50 -26.75
N TYR A 790 -15.49 -74.77 -26.48
CA TYR A 790 -16.85 -75.31 -26.48
C TYR A 790 -17.55 -74.86 -25.20
N PHE A 791 -18.81 -74.45 -25.32
CA PHE A 791 -19.67 -74.05 -24.22
C PHE A 791 -20.79 -75.06 -24.09
N ARG A 792 -20.97 -75.61 -22.89
CA ARG A 792 -22.10 -76.45 -22.51
C ARG A 792 -22.98 -75.66 -21.56
N LEU A 793 -24.27 -75.53 -21.92
CA LEU A 793 -25.27 -74.99 -21.01
C LEU A 793 -25.48 -75.96 -19.85
N LEU A 794 -25.49 -75.43 -18.64
CA LEU A 794 -25.92 -76.12 -17.44
C LEU A 794 -27.42 -75.86 -17.28
N GLN A 795 -28.20 -76.94 -17.24
CA GLN A 795 -29.65 -76.94 -17.00
C GLN A 795 -29.92 -77.39 -15.57
#